data_AF-A0A233V3K3-F1
#
_entry.id   AF-A0A233V3K3-F1
#
_cell.length_a   1.000
_cell.length_b   1.000
_cell.length_c   1.000
_cell.angle_alpha   90.00
_cell.angle_beta   90.00
_cell.angle_gamma   90.00
#
_symmetry.space_group_name_H-M   'P 1'
#
loop_
_entity.id
_entity.type
_entity.pdbx_description
1 polymer ?
#
loop_
_entity_poly.entity_id
_entity_poly.type
_entity_poly.pdbx_seq_one_letter_code
_entity_poly.pdbx_strand_id
1 'polypeptide(L)'
;MKIKKILSLLLGTVLVTSMAITSPTFAEEQNNSKLQLSPVEDNFKENSKDDELLISPLKTSYDSVRAVSRSALPAKYDLRKTNRVSSVKNQGQNGSCWTFATYGSMESYLKLFGTEYDFSEKHMRNMHGFDWGPNDGGNRDIAASYLARGTGPILEKDDPYDAYINVSPTNVKRAFDIDKVIYLPDVHNANETNVIKQAIMEYGGVYTTLSSQKYYEKKETKSYYNPGSGKADHAGTIVGWDDNFSKNLFQAKAPGDGAWIVKNSWGTNFMDGGYYYVSYYDGFCGKSNAVFIPQRKDPNAVISQYDDFGATRSVGYNMQGYIANVFTSEEDQTIYEAGLFTVAMNTKYKLYMVKDLKSTDDLTSNREEIGSGVIEYPGYYTLDTKQIKVKKGEKFAIVAYMDSSVSNYKYPMPIEMPVADYASKAKAQEGQSFVSSQGEKWTDLTKEVKNANACIKAIGTTGEVLPRDTVPEVDPDEVIEEPTSITVKEGSQGFISVKKKGKLHATVQPEKFNNDPVVFESLDKNVAVVKNDGTVYPVSVGNANILIKTVDGKITQRFNLLVAPEGIRVPDRKMIEVIGDNDYDPKTDPDNTEIPIIPPKPPIDNQELDPKVIRSLGVSVPSVTIKQGDKFDLDPKILAYPQTATRDFDFKISNSDIIDIDSKSVITAKKIGRTKLDIKTKEGLQTSITIIVIPKEKGEITVEKFAPSKRHAGIFTVFIDAKEGDRGYSGPAKLTVKSGNRTLNRTIYFNSGHAKSKFHGGQFGVWRKDFEATVTIRNYKETVKFGF
;
A
#
# COMPACT_ATOMS: atom_id res chain seq x y z
N MET A 1 52.12 41.87 30.32
CA MET A 1 50.88 41.87 31.13
C MET A 1 49.77 42.47 30.29
N LYS A 2 48.77 41.65 29.89
CA LYS A 2 47.36 41.99 29.54
C LYS A 2 47.08 43.14 28.53
N ILE A 3 46.13 43.13 27.58
CA ILE A 3 45.05 42.24 27.14
C ILE A 3 44.36 42.95 25.93
N LYS A 4 43.77 42.15 25.00
CA LYS A 4 42.65 42.42 24.05
C LYS A 4 42.84 43.21 22.73
N LYS A 5 42.98 42.40 21.65
CA LYS A 5 42.17 42.25 20.41
C LYS A 5 41.39 43.47 19.86
N ILE A 6 41.49 43.70 18.54
CA ILE A 6 40.50 43.27 17.51
C ILE A 6 40.97 43.60 16.06
N LEU A 7 40.71 42.63 15.15
CA LEU A 7 40.60 42.66 13.68
C LEU A 7 41.80 43.01 12.78
N SER A 8 42.26 42.02 11.99
CA SER A 8 42.80 42.26 10.65
C SER A 8 42.39 41.13 9.69
N LEU A 9 41.96 41.56 8.49
CA LEU A 9 41.78 40.83 7.23
C LEU A 9 42.89 39.81 6.94
N LEU A 10 42.56 38.72 6.26
CA LEU A 10 43.47 38.10 5.30
C LEU A 10 42.70 37.38 4.18
N LEU A 11 42.93 37.87 2.95
CA LEU A 11 42.76 37.15 1.69
C LEU A 11 43.60 35.86 1.74
N GLY A 12 43.03 34.74 1.31
CA GLY A 12 43.74 33.48 1.11
C GLY A 12 43.30 32.83 -0.21
N THR A 13 44.26 32.71 -1.11
CA THR A 13 44.28 32.07 -2.42
C THR A 13 43.69 30.64 -2.42
N VAL A 14 42.85 30.32 -3.40
CA VAL A 14 42.40 28.95 -3.69
C VAL A 14 43.42 28.31 -4.64
N LEU A 15 44.17 27.33 -4.13
CA LEU A 15 44.90 26.36 -4.95
C LEU A 15 43.89 25.43 -5.62
N VAL A 16 43.89 25.38 -6.95
CA VAL A 16 43.27 24.31 -7.72
C VAL A 16 44.27 23.16 -7.78
N THR A 17 44.06 22.12 -6.96
CA THR A 17 44.74 20.83 -7.16
C THR A 17 43.99 20.06 -8.23
N SER A 18 44.60 19.94 -9.41
CA SER A 18 44.20 18.98 -10.44
C SER A 18 44.42 17.56 -9.90
N MET A 19 43.37 16.84 -9.54
CA MET A 19 43.45 15.39 -9.41
C MET A 19 43.65 14.80 -10.80
N ALA A 20 44.85 14.29 -11.05
CA ALA A 20 45.15 13.47 -12.20
C ALA A 20 44.32 12.18 -12.11
N ILE A 21 43.52 11.91 -13.14
CA ILE A 21 42.85 10.63 -13.34
C ILE A 21 43.94 9.63 -13.73
N THR A 22 44.41 8.82 -12.79
CA THR A 22 45.27 7.68 -13.08
C THR A 22 44.43 6.57 -13.69
N SER A 23 44.83 6.08 -14.86
CA SER A 23 44.24 4.87 -15.46
C SER A 23 44.34 3.69 -14.48
N PRO A 24 43.30 2.86 -14.36
CA PRO A 24 43.31 1.71 -13.46
C PRO A 24 44.42 0.72 -13.85
N THR A 25 44.90 -0.02 -12.86
CA THR A 25 45.92 -1.04 -13.08
C THR A 25 45.35 -2.26 -13.82
N PHE A 26 46.19 -3.03 -14.53
CA PHE A 26 45.79 -4.25 -15.26
C PHE A 26 45.03 -5.28 -14.39
N ALA A 27 45.24 -5.27 -13.07
CA ALA A 27 44.54 -6.11 -12.10
C ALA A 27 43.13 -5.58 -11.74
N GLU A 28 42.92 -4.26 -11.74
CA GLU A 28 41.58 -3.65 -11.57
C GLU A 28 40.72 -3.84 -12.83
N GLU A 29 41.31 -3.80 -14.03
CA GLU A 29 40.61 -4.12 -15.27
C GLU A 29 40.15 -5.58 -15.32
N GLN A 30 40.96 -6.54 -14.83
CA GLN A 30 40.53 -7.94 -14.77
C GLN A 30 39.38 -8.17 -13.78
N ASN A 31 39.32 -7.43 -12.65
CA ASN A 31 38.28 -7.61 -11.64
C ASN A 31 36.91 -7.02 -12.07
N ASN A 32 36.90 -6.05 -13.00
CA ASN A 32 35.68 -5.46 -13.56
C ASN A 32 35.02 -6.29 -14.67
N SER A 33 35.65 -7.39 -15.12
CA SER A 33 35.16 -8.19 -16.25
C SER A 33 34.24 -9.35 -15.84
N LYS A 34 34.31 -9.80 -14.58
CA LYS A 34 33.53 -10.94 -14.07
C LYS A 34 32.29 -10.46 -13.32
N LEU A 35 31.13 -11.08 -13.59
CA LEU A 35 29.91 -10.80 -12.85
C LEU A 35 30.06 -11.29 -11.41
N GLN A 36 29.73 -10.44 -10.44
CA GLN A 36 29.77 -10.77 -9.02
C GLN A 36 28.36 -10.76 -8.44
N LEU A 37 28.06 -11.76 -7.60
CA LEU A 37 26.80 -11.85 -6.86
C LEU A 37 26.97 -11.20 -5.48
N SER A 38 25.97 -10.40 -5.08
CA SER A 38 25.94 -9.77 -3.75
C SER A 38 25.99 -10.82 -2.65
N PRO A 39 26.51 -10.54 -1.45
CA PRO A 39 26.22 -11.38 -0.29
C PRO A 39 24.72 -11.35 0.03
N VAL A 40 24.27 -12.32 0.83
CA VAL A 40 22.97 -12.30 1.49
C VAL A 40 23.02 -11.28 2.63
N GLU A 41 21.88 -10.69 3.00
CA GLU A 41 21.79 -9.84 4.18
C GLU A 41 22.23 -10.57 5.45
N ASP A 42 23.07 -9.94 6.28
CA ASP A 42 23.83 -10.63 7.32
C ASP A 42 22.93 -11.23 8.43
N ASN A 43 21.74 -10.67 8.61
CA ASN A 43 20.76 -11.12 9.58
C ASN A 43 19.76 -12.15 9.03
N PHE A 44 19.87 -12.53 7.76
CA PHE A 44 19.05 -13.56 7.15
C PHE A 44 19.69 -14.95 7.35
N LYS A 45 18.89 -15.91 7.85
CA LYS A 45 19.32 -17.29 8.09
C LYS A 45 18.45 -18.26 7.28
N GLU A 46 19.02 -18.87 6.24
CA GLU A 46 18.37 -19.94 5.47
C GLU A 46 17.97 -21.12 6.39
N ASN A 47 16.85 -21.79 6.11
CA ASN A 47 16.39 -23.00 6.83
C ASN A 47 16.12 -22.82 8.34
N SER A 48 15.84 -21.60 8.79
CA SER A 48 15.47 -21.32 10.19
C SER A 48 13.96 -21.14 10.35
N LYS A 49 13.20 -22.25 10.43
CA LYS A 49 11.74 -22.20 10.62
C LYS A 49 11.32 -21.81 12.04
N ASP A 50 12.17 -22.06 13.04
CA ASP A 50 11.76 -22.00 14.44
C ASP A 50 12.16 -20.72 15.18
N ASP A 51 13.05 -19.88 14.62
CA ASP A 51 13.43 -18.65 15.30
C ASP A 51 14.06 -17.60 14.37
N GLU A 52 13.61 -16.35 14.54
CA GLU A 52 14.38 -15.11 14.35
C GLU A 52 14.41 -14.47 12.95
N LEU A 53 13.55 -13.45 12.82
CA LEU A 53 13.61 -12.27 11.94
C LEU A 53 12.98 -12.42 10.55
N LEU A 54 11.86 -11.72 10.35
CA LEU A 54 11.17 -11.49 9.07
C LEU A 54 12.01 -10.57 8.14
N ILE A 55 13.25 -10.97 7.86
CA ILE A 55 14.24 -10.17 7.13
C ILE A 55 14.31 -10.67 5.69
N SER A 56 14.46 -9.72 4.76
CA SER A 56 14.69 -10.01 3.35
C SER A 56 16.15 -10.44 3.14
N PRO A 57 16.44 -11.43 2.28
CA PRO A 57 17.81 -11.79 1.90
C PRO A 57 18.51 -10.69 1.08
N LEU A 58 17.74 -9.72 0.57
CA LEU A 58 18.24 -8.62 -0.24
C LEU A 58 19.07 -7.64 0.60
N LYS A 59 20.36 -7.52 0.27
CA LYS A 59 21.24 -6.52 0.85
C LYS A 59 21.07 -5.16 0.16
N THR A 60 20.75 -4.13 0.93
CA THR A 60 20.65 -2.73 0.45
C THR A 60 21.75 -1.85 1.02
N SER A 61 22.29 -0.92 0.23
CA SER A 61 23.32 0.04 0.70
C SER A 61 22.75 1.46 0.84
N TYR A 62 22.94 2.02 2.03
CA TYR A 62 22.64 3.41 2.37
C TYR A 62 23.90 4.27 2.47
N ASP A 63 25.04 3.77 1.96
CA ASP A 63 26.29 4.53 1.95
C ASP A 63 26.09 5.80 1.11
N SER A 64 26.49 6.95 1.66
CA SER A 64 26.25 8.30 1.12
C SER A 64 24.89 8.96 1.39
N VAL A 65 24.14 8.55 2.43
CA VAL A 65 23.04 9.38 2.97
C VAL A 65 23.58 10.76 3.36
N ARG A 66 23.12 11.80 2.67
CA ARG A 66 23.45 13.19 3.03
C ARG A 66 22.69 13.58 4.29
N ALA A 67 23.37 14.20 5.24
CA ALA A 67 22.72 14.73 6.44
C ALA A 67 21.69 15.81 6.03
N VAL A 68 20.41 15.50 6.22
CA VAL A 68 19.34 16.51 6.15
C VAL A 68 19.52 17.46 7.33
N SER A 69 19.61 18.77 7.08
CA SER A 69 19.80 19.76 8.15
C SER A 69 18.62 19.75 9.13
N ARG A 70 18.93 19.60 10.43
CA ARG A 70 17.96 19.57 11.54
C ARG A 70 17.15 20.86 11.68
N SER A 71 17.65 22.01 11.19
CA SER A 71 17.02 23.32 11.40
C SER A 71 15.74 23.56 10.61
N ALA A 72 15.34 22.64 9.73
CA ALA A 72 14.16 22.79 8.87
C ALA A 72 12.93 21.98 9.32
N LEU A 73 13.06 21.08 10.31
CA LEU A 73 11.99 20.16 10.73
C LEU A 73 11.37 20.60 12.07
N PRO A 74 10.04 20.49 12.25
CA PRO A 74 9.40 20.81 13.54
C PRO A 74 9.80 19.79 14.60
N ALA A 75 9.92 20.24 15.86
CA ALA A 75 10.24 19.36 16.99
C ALA A 75 9.15 18.30 17.26
N LYS A 76 7.91 18.54 16.82
CA LYS A 76 6.79 17.61 16.95
C LYS A 76 5.92 17.67 15.71
N TYR A 77 5.50 16.51 15.21
CA TYR A 77 4.58 16.39 14.08
C TYR A 77 3.71 15.16 14.26
N ASP A 78 2.43 15.24 13.91
CA ASP A 78 1.46 14.19 14.18
C ASP A 78 0.39 14.16 13.08
N LEU A 79 0.43 13.15 12.22
CA LEU A 79 -0.50 12.99 11.10
C LEU A 79 -1.96 12.79 11.56
N ARG A 80 -2.19 12.39 12.82
CA ARG A 80 -3.55 12.27 13.38
C ARG A 80 -4.24 13.63 13.43
N LYS A 81 -3.48 14.71 13.66
CA LYS A 81 -4.00 16.08 13.74
C LYS A 81 -4.43 16.66 12.39
N THR A 82 -3.97 16.06 11.29
CA THR A 82 -4.23 16.52 9.92
C THR A 82 -5.11 15.54 9.14
N ASN A 83 -5.72 14.56 9.81
CA ASN A 83 -6.52 13.49 9.19
C ASN A 83 -5.76 12.73 8.09
N ARG A 84 -4.44 12.58 8.24
CA ARG A 84 -3.59 11.87 7.28
C ARG A 84 -3.29 10.43 7.72
N VAL A 85 -4.16 9.85 8.55
CA VAL A 85 -4.07 8.43 8.95
C VAL A 85 -5.43 7.78 8.77
N SER A 86 -5.45 6.52 8.32
CA SER A 86 -6.65 5.68 8.36
C SER A 86 -6.95 5.20 9.78
N SER A 87 -8.16 4.68 9.99
CA SER A 87 -8.57 4.08 11.27
C SER A 87 -7.61 2.97 11.71
N VAL A 88 -7.45 2.81 13.02
CA VAL A 88 -6.75 1.65 13.58
C VAL A 88 -7.61 0.40 13.39
N LYS A 89 -7.05 -0.60 12.71
CA LYS A 89 -7.66 -1.91 12.48
C LYS A 89 -7.15 -2.95 13.49
N ASN A 90 -7.63 -4.19 13.39
CA ASN A 90 -7.25 -5.28 14.29
C ASN A 90 -6.91 -6.58 13.52
N GLN A 91 -5.66 -7.01 13.60
CA GLN A 91 -5.16 -8.23 12.95
C GLN A 91 -5.54 -9.54 13.69
N GLY A 92 -6.08 -9.44 14.90
CA GLY A 92 -6.31 -10.61 15.75
C GLY A 92 -5.00 -11.34 16.10
N GLN A 93 -5.02 -12.67 16.02
CA GLN A 93 -3.88 -13.53 16.39
C GLN A 93 -2.97 -13.88 15.20
N ASN A 94 -3.29 -13.41 14.00
CA ASN A 94 -2.57 -13.76 12.78
C ASN A 94 -1.32 -12.87 12.57
N GLY A 95 -0.26 -13.43 11.98
CA GLY A 95 1.00 -12.75 11.65
C GLY A 95 0.91 -11.74 10.49
N SER A 96 -0.15 -10.97 10.35
CA SER A 96 -0.37 -10.06 9.20
C SER A 96 -0.01 -8.60 9.46
N CYS A 97 0.62 -8.27 10.59
CA CYS A 97 1.02 -6.90 10.94
C CYS A 97 1.74 -6.15 9.81
N TRP A 98 2.58 -6.85 9.03
CA TRP A 98 3.29 -6.29 7.88
C TRP A 98 2.36 -5.76 6.78
N THR A 99 1.21 -6.39 6.56
CA THR A 99 0.20 -5.93 5.58
C THR A 99 -0.51 -4.66 6.09
N PHE A 100 -0.86 -4.62 7.39
CA PHE A 100 -1.45 -3.43 8.03
C PHE A 100 -0.47 -2.25 8.04
N ALA A 101 0.81 -2.51 8.28
CA ALA A 101 1.84 -1.48 8.25
C ALA A 101 2.05 -0.92 6.83
N THR A 102 1.99 -1.81 5.82
CA THR A 102 2.08 -1.46 4.39
C THR A 102 0.91 -0.56 3.99
N TYR A 103 -0.33 -0.99 4.25
CA TYR A 103 -1.49 -0.18 3.90
C TYR A 103 -1.65 1.04 4.81
N GLY A 104 -1.19 1.00 6.06
CA GLY A 104 -1.09 2.19 6.89
C GLY A 104 -0.21 3.28 6.27
N SER A 105 0.87 2.90 5.57
CA SER A 105 1.68 3.83 4.77
C SER A 105 0.92 4.32 3.54
N MET A 106 0.39 3.39 2.74
CA MET A 106 -0.26 3.69 1.46
C MET A 106 -1.55 4.53 1.61
N GLU A 107 -2.43 4.17 2.55
CA GLU A 107 -3.66 4.92 2.85
C GLU A 107 -3.35 6.32 3.41
N SER A 108 -2.27 6.45 4.18
CA SER A 108 -1.80 7.74 4.69
C SER A 108 -1.33 8.67 3.56
N TYR A 109 -0.67 8.11 2.53
CA TYR A 109 -0.34 8.84 1.31
C TYR A 109 -1.59 9.29 0.56
N LEU A 110 -2.55 8.39 0.33
CA LEU A 110 -3.77 8.73 -0.41
C LEU A 110 -4.62 9.79 0.30
N LYS A 111 -4.61 9.82 1.64
CA LYS A 111 -5.27 10.86 2.43
C LYS A 111 -4.68 12.27 2.22
N LEU A 112 -3.46 12.41 1.69
CA LEU A 112 -2.93 13.70 1.23
C LEU A 112 -3.82 14.34 0.16
N PHE A 113 -4.48 13.52 -0.66
CA PHE A 113 -5.36 13.94 -1.74
C PHE A 113 -6.84 13.96 -1.30
N GLY A 114 -7.10 13.90 0.01
CA GLY A 114 -8.45 14.00 0.58
C GLY A 114 -9.33 12.77 0.38
N THR A 115 -8.77 11.67 -0.14
CA THR A 115 -9.53 10.43 -0.38
C THR A 115 -9.17 9.39 0.67
N GLU A 116 -10.19 8.78 1.26
CA GLU A 116 -10.03 7.65 2.18
C GLU A 116 -10.19 6.34 1.40
N TYR A 117 -9.21 5.46 1.56
CA TYR A 117 -9.23 4.11 1.02
C TYR A 117 -8.99 3.12 2.14
N ASP A 118 -9.56 1.94 1.97
CA ASP A 118 -9.45 0.82 2.88
C ASP A 118 -9.05 -0.40 2.06
N PHE A 119 -7.81 -0.86 2.22
CA PHE A 119 -7.25 -1.98 1.46
C PHE A 119 -7.29 -3.29 2.24
N SER A 120 -7.44 -4.40 1.51
CA SER A 120 -7.52 -5.75 2.06
C SER A 120 -6.15 -6.29 2.45
N GLU A 121 -5.84 -6.22 3.74
CA GLU A 121 -4.69 -6.89 4.34
C GLU A 121 -4.71 -8.41 4.08
N LYS A 122 -5.91 -9.00 4.09
CA LYS A 122 -6.11 -10.44 3.89
C LYS A 122 -5.64 -10.90 2.53
N HIS A 123 -5.96 -10.14 1.48
CA HIS A 123 -5.57 -10.50 0.13
C HIS A 123 -4.05 -10.50 -0.04
N MET A 124 -3.36 -9.47 0.45
CA MET A 124 -1.89 -9.43 0.42
C MET A 124 -1.28 -10.59 1.21
N ARG A 125 -1.79 -10.84 2.42
CA ARG A 125 -1.36 -11.94 3.29
C ARG A 125 -1.56 -13.32 2.68
N ASN A 126 -2.62 -13.53 1.91
CA ASN A 126 -2.91 -14.83 1.31
C ASN A 126 -2.23 -15.02 -0.06
N MET A 127 -2.01 -13.94 -0.80
CA MET A 127 -1.63 -13.99 -2.22
C MET A 127 -0.18 -13.56 -2.50
N HIS A 128 0.67 -13.38 -1.49
CA HIS A 128 2.06 -12.99 -1.69
C HIS A 128 2.94 -14.10 -2.30
N GLY A 129 2.60 -15.38 -2.13
CA GLY A 129 3.18 -16.49 -2.89
C GLY A 129 4.59 -16.96 -2.48
N PHE A 130 5.25 -16.27 -1.54
CA PHE A 130 6.56 -16.66 -0.99
C PHE A 130 6.47 -18.02 -0.27
N ASP A 131 7.59 -18.52 0.24
CA ASP A 131 7.62 -19.82 0.93
C ASP A 131 6.86 -19.81 2.27
N TRP A 132 6.71 -18.62 2.87
CA TRP A 132 5.93 -18.39 4.08
C TRP A 132 4.42 -18.46 3.79
N GLY A 133 3.68 -19.06 4.70
CA GLY A 133 2.23 -19.12 4.67
C GLY A 133 1.58 -17.89 5.30
N PRO A 134 0.24 -17.75 5.19
CA PRO A 134 -0.48 -16.56 5.64
C PRO A 134 -0.40 -16.25 7.14
N ASN A 135 0.05 -17.21 7.96
CA ASN A 135 0.21 -17.04 9.40
C ASN A 135 1.66 -16.75 9.83
N ASP A 136 2.63 -16.90 8.91
CA ASP A 136 4.06 -16.99 9.26
C ASP A 136 4.74 -15.62 9.35
N GLY A 137 4.03 -14.55 9.01
CA GLY A 137 4.59 -13.19 8.98
C GLY A 137 4.82 -12.69 7.56
N GLY A 138 5.62 -11.63 7.47
CA GLY A 138 6.07 -11.03 6.21
C GLY A 138 6.81 -9.73 6.46
N ASN A 139 7.26 -9.08 5.38
CA ASN A 139 8.11 -7.90 5.47
C ASN A 139 7.82 -6.90 4.32
N ARG A 140 8.48 -5.73 4.35
CA ARG A 140 8.29 -4.68 3.34
C ARG A 140 8.64 -5.15 1.92
N ASP A 141 9.58 -6.08 1.76
CA ASP A 141 10.07 -6.56 0.47
C ASP A 141 9.03 -7.50 -0.17
N ILE A 142 8.43 -8.39 0.63
CA ILE A 142 7.29 -9.22 0.21
C ILE A 142 6.12 -8.34 -0.24
N ALA A 143 5.80 -7.29 0.53
CA ALA A 143 4.78 -6.31 0.16
C ALA A 143 5.12 -5.58 -1.14
N ALA A 144 6.38 -5.15 -1.30
CA ALA A 144 6.85 -4.49 -2.51
C ALA A 144 6.69 -5.39 -3.74
N SER A 145 7.10 -6.66 -3.66
CA SER A 145 6.98 -7.61 -4.77
C SER A 145 5.52 -7.93 -5.11
N TYR A 146 4.66 -8.13 -4.10
CA TYR A 146 3.23 -8.34 -4.29
C TYR A 146 2.55 -7.18 -5.03
N LEU A 147 2.89 -5.94 -4.69
CA LEU A 147 2.36 -4.75 -5.35
C LEU A 147 3.00 -4.52 -6.74
N ALA A 148 4.32 -4.71 -6.86
CA ALA A 148 5.08 -4.46 -8.09
C ALA A 148 4.70 -5.41 -9.24
N ARG A 149 4.24 -6.62 -8.92
CA ARG A 149 3.70 -7.56 -9.92
C ARG A 149 2.20 -7.41 -10.20
N GLY A 150 1.57 -6.38 -9.63
CA GLY A 150 0.17 -6.06 -9.90
C GLY A 150 -0.84 -7.07 -9.33
N THR A 151 -0.49 -7.84 -8.30
CA THR A 151 -1.46 -8.71 -7.59
C THR A 151 -2.40 -7.90 -6.69
N GLY A 152 -2.09 -6.63 -6.42
CA GLY A 152 -2.89 -5.74 -5.60
C GLY A 152 -2.51 -4.28 -5.76
N PRO A 153 -3.08 -3.40 -4.92
CA PRO A 153 -3.91 -3.73 -3.76
C PRO A 153 -5.38 -3.95 -4.09
N ILE A 154 -6.03 -4.83 -3.33
CA ILE A 154 -7.46 -5.07 -3.38
C ILE A 154 -8.15 -4.23 -2.30
N LEU A 155 -9.39 -3.77 -2.52
CA LEU A 155 -10.14 -3.06 -1.50
C LEU A 155 -10.65 -4.03 -0.43
N GLU A 156 -10.73 -3.54 0.81
CA GLU A 156 -11.24 -4.31 1.95
C GLU A 156 -12.66 -4.83 1.69
N LYS A 157 -13.52 -4.04 1.03
CA LYS A 157 -14.88 -4.48 0.68
C LYS A 157 -14.94 -5.69 -0.27
N ASP A 158 -13.90 -5.90 -1.08
CA ASP A 158 -13.85 -6.94 -2.11
C ASP A 158 -13.19 -8.22 -1.57
N ASP A 159 -12.34 -8.10 -0.54
CA ASP A 159 -11.82 -9.24 0.21
C ASP A 159 -11.67 -8.93 1.72
N PRO A 160 -12.77 -8.92 2.50
CA PRO A 160 -12.75 -8.43 3.88
C PRO A 160 -11.81 -9.20 4.80
N TYR A 161 -11.20 -8.49 5.73
CA TYR A 161 -10.23 -9.04 6.65
C TYR A 161 -10.84 -10.06 7.60
N ASP A 162 -10.18 -11.21 7.66
CA ASP A 162 -10.48 -12.28 8.59
C ASP A 162 -9.15 -12.92 9.00
N ALA A 163 -8.89 -12.97 10.31
CA ALA A 163 -7.64 -13.45 10.87
C ALA A 163 -7.44 -14.98 10.68
N TYR A 164 -8.48 -15.73 10.32
CA TYR A 164 -8.49 -17.19 10.26
C TYR A 164 -8.65 -17.74 8.84
N ILE A 165 -9.15 -16.94 7.89
CA ILE A 165 -9.39 -17.40 6.50
C ILE A 165 -8.16 -17.18 5.61
N ASN A 166 -7.41 -18.23 5.36
CA ASN A 166 -6.17 -18.23 4.57
C ASN A 166 -6.36 -18.36 3.05
N VAL A 167 -7.55 -18.03 2.53
CA VAL A 167 -7.86 -18.07 1.10
C VAL A 167 -8.43 -16.71 0.67
N SER A 168 -7.99 -16.25 -0.50
CA SER A 168 -8.46 -15.01 -1.13
C SER A 168 -8.83 -15.26 -2.59
N PRO A 169 -9.74 -14.45 -3.15
CA PRO A 169 -10.14 -14.56 -4.56
C PRO A 169 -8.97 -14.19 -5.50
N THR A 170 -8.87 -14.86 -6.65
CA THR A 170 -7.80 -14.62 -7.63
C THR A 170 -8.18 -13.63 -8.74
N ASN A 171 -9.48 -13.44 -8.98
CA ASN A 171 -10.01 -12.65 -10.10
C ASN A 171 -10.59 -11.32 -9.60
N VAL A 172 -9.89 -10.65 -8.68
CA VAL A 172 -10.32 -9.33 -8.18
C VAL A 172 -9.45 -8.25 -8.81
N LYS A 173 -10.12 -7.19 -9.27
CA LYS A 173 -9.44 -6.05 -9.87
C LYS A 173 -8.69 -5.27 -8.80
N ARG A 174 -7.39 -5.05 -9.02
CA ARG A 174 -6.61 -4.16 -8.16
C ARG A 174 -7.12 -2.72 -8.26
N ALA A 175 -7.18 -2.05 -7.12
CA ALA A 175 -7.68 -0.69 -7.00
C ALA A 175 -6.67 0.36 -7.52
N PHE A 176 -5.39 0.05 -7.40
CA PHE A 176 -4.26 0.88 -7.77
C PHE A 176 -3.12 0.01 -8.30
N ASP A 177 -2.20 0.63 -9.01
CA ASP A 177 -0.87 0.11 -9.23
C ASP A 177 0.09 0.77 -8.25
N ILE A 178 1.25 0.16 -8.05
CA ILE A 178 2.33 0.80 -7.32
C ILE A 178 3.15 1.67 -8.27
N ASP A 179 3.43 2.91 -7.87
CA ASP A 179 4.36 3.80 -8.56
C ASP A 179 5.76 3.66 -7.94
N LYS A 180 5.84 3.77 -6.61
CA LYS A 180 7.12 3.67 -5.88
C LYS A 180 6.97 2.93 -4.57
N VAL A 181 7.98 2.14 -4.24
CA VAL A 181 8.27 1.70 -2.88
C VAL A 181 9.65 2.24 -2.53
N ILE A 182 9.74 3.12 -1.54
CA ILE A 182 11.00 3.77 -1.16
C ILE A 182 11.49 3.12 0.12
N TYR A 183 12.66 2.48 0.08
CA TYR A 183 13.32 1.94 1.27
C TYR A 183 14.15 3.03 1.93
N LEU A 184 13.80 3.36 3.17
CA LEU A 184 14.46 4.42 3.93
C LEU A 184 15.53 3.83 4.85
N PRO A 185 16.63 4.57 5.12
CA PRO A 185 17.69 4.12 6.01
C PRO A 185 17.18 3.83 7.41
N ASP A 186 17.90 2.94 8.11
CA ASP A 186 17.65 2.62 9.50
C ASP A 186 18.04 3.80 10.42
N VAL A 187 17.38 3.87 11.57
CA VAL A 187 17.62 4.86 12.62
C VAL A 187 18.06 4.13 13.88
N HIS A 188 19.22 4.53 14.41
CA HIS A 188 19.76 3.98 15.66
C HIS A 188 19.64 4.95 16.83
N ASN A 189 19.49 6.24 16.55
CA ASN A 189 19.41 7.28 17.56
C ASN A 189 18.78 8.57 17.01
N ALA A 190 18.56 9.54 17.91
CA ALA A 190 17.92 10.82 17.59
C ALA A 190 18.57 11.62 16.44
N ASN A 191 19.87 11.42 16.13
CA ASN A 191 20.58 12.16 15.07
C ASN A 191 20.28 11.66 13.65
N GLU A 192 19.73 10.45 13.50
CA GLU A 192 19.45 9.82 12.20
C GLU A 192 17.97 9.92 11.80
N THR A 193 17.15 10.56 12.63
CA THR A 193 15.67 10.60 12.48
C THR A 193 15.17 11.43 11.29
N ASN A 194 16.00 12.31 10.72
CA ASN A 194 15.53 13.35 9.81
C ASN A 194 14.95 12.82 8.49
N VAL A 195 15.50 11.72 7.95
CA VAL A 195 15.01 11.14 6.69
C VAL A 195 13.60 10.59 6.86
N ILE A 196 13.35 9.82 7.93
CA ILE A 196 12.01 9.31 8.25
C ILE A 196 11.05 10.46 8.53
N LYS A 197 11.46 11.48 9.31
CA LYS A 197 10.63 12.66 9.59
C LYS A 197 10.23 13.40 8.32
N GLN A 198 11.16 13.59 7.38
CA GLN A 198 10.87 14.21 6.09
C GLN A 198 9.90 13.36 5.28
N ALA A 199 10.12 12.05 5.20
CA ALA A 199 9.20 11.14 4.52
C ALA A 199 7.78 11.19 5.12
N ILE A 200 7.66 11.30 6.44
CA ILE A 200 6.37 11.47 7.12
C ILE A 200 5.64 12.74 6.70
N MET A 201 6.36 13.85 6.58
CA MET A 201 5.76 15.12 6.14
C MET A 201 5.35 15.08 4.67
N GLU A 202 6.22 14.51 3.82
CA GLU A 202 6.05 14.49 2.36
C GLU A 202 5.03 13.45 1.92
N TYR A 203 5.22 12.19 2.32
CA TYR A 203 4.46 11.06 1.83
C TYR A 203 3.40 10.57 2.81
N GLY A 204 3.59 10.75 4.12
CA GLY A 204 2.67 10.24 5.13
C GLY A 204 3.27 9.07 5.91
N GLY A 205 2.45 8.16 6.41
CA GLY A 205 2.88 7.07 7.27
C GLY A 205 4.03 6.25 6.69
N VAL A 206 4.99 5.88 7.54
CA VAL A 206 6.17 5.08 7.16
C VAL A 206 6.05 3.70 7.80
N TYR A 207 6.10 2.64 6.99
CA TYR A 207 6.24 1.27 7.48
C TYR A 207 7.50 1.16 8.33
N THR A 208 7.45 0.46 9.46
CA THR A 208 8.63 0.14 10.27
C THR A 208 8.47 -1.21 10.98
N THR A 209 9.60 -1.83 11.30
CA THR A 209 9.68 -3.07 12.10
C THR A 209 9.62 -2.75 13.59
N LEU A 210 9.06 -3.66 14.40
CA LEU A 210 8.83 -3.49 15.83
C LEU A 210 9.07 -4.81 16.59
N SER A 211 9.14 -4.71 17.92
CA SER A 211 9.06 -5.84 18.86
C SER A 211 7.79 -5.70 19.70
N SER A 212 7.13 -6.82 19.98
CA SER A 212 5.86 -6.91 20.72
C SER A 212 6.04 -7.29 22.20
N GLN A 213 7.28 -7.30 22.70
CA GLN A 213 7.58 -7.73 24.07
C GLN A 213 6.96 -6.82 25.14
N LYS A 214 5.91 -7.35 25.80
CA LYS A 214 5.15 -6.66 26.85
C LYS A 214 5.97 -6.10 28.00
N TYR A 215 7.13 -6.70 28.30
CA TYR A 215 8.03 -6.22 29.36
C TYR A 215 8.49 -4.77 29.15
N TYR A 216 8.59 -4.32 27.89
CA TYR A 216 9.05 -2.97 27.55
C TYR A 216 7.91 -1.95 27.40
N GLU A 217 6.65 -2.37 27.54
CA GLU A 217 5.49 -1.48 27.50
C GLU A 217 5.33 -0.73 28.83
N LYS A 218 5.05 0.57 28.75
CA LYS A 218 4.60 1.39 29.89
C LYS A 218 3.22 1.97 29.60
N LYS A 219 2.19 1.39 30.20
CA LYS A 219 0.78 1.67 29.89
C LYS A 219 0.32 3.04 30.39
N GLU A 220 0.93 3.56 31.45
CA GLU A 220 0.60 4.84 32.06
C GLU A 220 0.95 6.00 31.12
N THR A 221 2.10 5.87 30.46
CA THR A 221 2.66 6.89 29.55
C THR A 221 2.49 6.53 28.08
N LYS A 222 1.84 5.40 27.79
CA LYS A 222 1.55 4.92 26.42
C LYS A 222 2.82 4.80 25.58
N SER A 223 3.88 4.28 26.18
CA SER A 223 5.21 4.28 25.58
C SER A 223 5.86 2.90 25.58
N TYR A 224 6.85 2.75 24.70
CA TYR A 224 7.60 1.52 24.49
C TYR A 224 9.08 1.84 24.22
N TYR A 225 9.97 1.07 24.83
CA TYR A 225 11.40 1.10 24.52
C TYR A 225 12.05 -0.22 24.85
N ASN A 226 12.44 -0.96 23.80
CA ASN A 226 13.29 -2.14 23.88
C ASN A 226 14.71 -1.78 23.42
N PRO A 227 15.76 -1.92 24.26
CA PRO A 227 17.15 -1.62 23.88
C PRO A 227 17.78 -2.62 22.90
N GLY A 228 17.03 -3.60 22.39
CA GLY A 228 17.49 -4.59 21.42
C GLY A 228 17.51 -6.03 21.92
N SER A 229 16.71 -6.37 22.94
CA SER A 229 16.54 -7.75 23.40
C SER A 229 15.48 -8.48 22.56
N GLY A 230 15.69 -9.77 22.32
CA GLY A 230 14.77 -10.65 21.57
C GLY A 230 14.79 -10.37 20.06
N LYS A 231 13.64 -10.58 19.41
CA LYS A 231 13.50 -10.51 17.94
C LYS A 231 12.48 -9.49 17.48
N ALA A 232 12.63 -9.05 16.22
CA ALA A 232 11.59 -8.35 15.50
C ALA A 232 10.47 -9.35 15.18
N ASP A 233 9.29 -9.14 15.78
CA ASP A 233 8.12 -10.01 15.64
C ASP A 233 6.85 -9.23 15.25
N HIS A 234 6.99 -7.92 15.00
CA HIS A 234 5.86 -7.05 14.67
C HIS A 234 6.24 -5.97 13.65
N ALA A 235 5.23 -5.35 13.05
CA ALA A 235 5.38 -4.20 12.16
C ALA A 235 4.26 -3.20 12.41
N GLY A 236 4.54 -1.92 12.15
CA GLY A 236 3.56 -0.84 12.33
C GLY A 236 3.88 0.35 11.44
N THR A 237 3.11 1.42 11.59
CA THR A 237 3.30 2.64 10.79
C THR A 237 3.71 3.79 11.69
N ILE A 238 4.88 4.38 11.46
CA ILE A 238 5.27 5.65 12.09
C ILE A 238 4.43 6.76 11.45
N VAL A 239 3.64 7.46 12.26
CA VAL A 239 2.69 8.50 11.83
C VAL A 239 3.03 9.89 12.39
N GLY A 240 4.16 10.02 13.06
CA GLY A 240 4.58 11.27 13.67
C GLY A 240 5.75 11.08 14.61
N TRP A 241 6.10 12.15 15.31
CA TRP A 241 7.19 12.17 16.27
C TRP A 241 7.06 13.31 17.27
N ASP A 242 7.79 13.21 18.38
CA ASP A 242 7.96 14.24 19.39
C ASP A 242 9.40 14.20 19.94
N ASP A 243 10.23 15.17 19.56
CA ASP A 243 11.64 15.28 19.97
C ASP A 243 11.82 15.53 21.47
N ASN A 244 10.78 16.03 22.14
CA ASN A 244 10.81 16.36 23.57
C ASN A 244 10.13 15.28 24.43
N PHE A 245 9.75 14.14 23.85
CA PHE A 245 9.18 13.05 24.63
C PHE A 245 10.23 12.54 25.64
N SER A 246 9.96 12.72 26.93
CA SER A 246 10.96 12.50 27.95
C SER A 246 11.36 11.02 28.05
N LYS A 247 12.67 10.77 28.07
CA LYS A 247 13.28 9.44 28.25
C LYS A 247 12.91 8.71 29.53
N ASN A 248 12.40 9.45 30.53
CA ASN A 248 11.94 8.91 31.81
C ASN A 248 10.50 8.37 31.73
N LEU A 249 9.79 8.64 30.63
CA LEU A 249 8.43 8.15 30.40
C LEU A 249 8.41 6.75 29.77
N PHE A 250 9.55 6.09 29.58
CA PHE A 250 9.63 4.70 29.15
C PHE A 250 9.75 3.74 30.35
N GLN A 251 9.49 2.45 30.13
CA GLN A 251 9.63 1.41 31.16
C GLN A 251 11.09 1.22 31.55
N ALA A 252 11.94 0.93 30.55
CA ALA A 252 13.38 1.09 30.68
C ALA A 252 13.76 2.54 30.39
N LYS A 253 14.73 3.10 31.11
CA LYS A 253 15.21 4.46 30.86
C LYS A 253 15.88 4.53 29.49
N ALA A 254 15.33 5.32 28.58
CA ALA A 254 15.94 5.53 27.26
C ALA A 254 17.23 6.39 27.38
N PRO A 255 18.20 6.24 26.45
CA PRO A 255 19.44 7.02 26.45
C PRO A 255 19.22 8.54 26.33
N GLY A 256 18.25 8.94 25.51
CA GLY A 256 17.89 10.33 25.25
C GLY A 256 16.39 10.52 25.07
N ASP A 257 15.97 11.79 25.07
CA ASP A 257 14.59 12.16 24.78
C ASP A 257 14.28 11.96 23.29
N GLY A 258 12.99 11.87 22.97
CA GLY A 258 12.50 11.75 21.62
C GLY A 258 11.81 10.41 21.35
N ALA A 259 10.67 10.49 20.68
CA ALA A 259 9.88 9.31 20.35
C ALA A 259 9.17 9.45 18.99
N TRP A 260 9.06 8.33 18.29
CA TRP A 260 8.12 8.10 17.20
C TRP A 260 6.70 7.96 17.76
N ILE A 261 5.70 8.39 16.98
CA ILE A 261 4.29 8.06 17.22
C ILE A 261 3.95 6.93 16.25
N VAL A 262 3.59 5.76 16.77
CA VAL A 262 3.34 4.55 15.98
C VAL A 262 1.85 4.22 15.99
N LYS A 263 1.29 3.96 14.80
CA LYS A 263 -0.02 3.36 14.59
C LYS A 263 0.14 1.83 14.59
N ASN A 264 -0.63 1.17 15.44
CA ASN A 264 -0.64 -0.29 15.56
C ASN A 264 -1.79 -0.95 14.77
N SER A 265 -1.85 -2.27 14.82
CA SER A 265 -2.86 -3.15 14.21
C SER A 265 -3.51 -4.09 15.23
N TRP A 266 -3.56 -3.74 16.53
CA TRP A 266 -4.21 -4.53 17.60
C TRP A 266 -5.51 -3.91 18.10
N GLY A 267 -6.17 -3.11 17.26
CA GLY A 267 -7.41 -2.42 17.59
C GLY A 267 -7.23 -1.18 18.48
N THR A 268 -8.30 -0.44 18.65
CA THR A 268 -8.32 0.86 19.34
C THR A 268 -8.17 0.75 20.87
N ASN A 269 -8.44 -0.42 21.45
CA ASN A 269 -8.27 -0.65 22.89
C ASN A 269 -6.80 -0.70 23.32
N PHE A 270 -5.88 -0.87 22.36
CA PHE A 270 -4.46 -0.89 22.66
C PHE A 270 -3.94 0.52 22.95
N MET A 271 -3.34 0.72 24.12
CA MET A 271 -2.68 1.95 24.54
C MET A 271 -3.51 3.24 24.34
N ASP A 272 -3.12 4.12 23.42
CA ASP A 272 -3.71 5.44 23.16
C ASP A 272 -4.57 5.38 21.89
N GLY A 273 -5.70 4.67 21.95
CA GLY A 273 -6.59 4.53 20.78
C GLY A 273 -5.99 3.70 19.64
N GLY A 274 -5.06 2.79 19.95
CA GLY A 274 -4.29 2.02 18.97
C GLY A 274 -2.95 2.66 18.59
N TYR A 275 -2.56 3.74 19.24
CA TYR A 275 -1.28 4.43 19.05
C TYR A 275 -0.43 4.38 20.31
N TYR A 276 0.88 4.59 20.15
CA TYR A 276 1.83 4.64 21.25
C TYR A 276 3.14 5.32 20.84
N TYR A 277 3.90 5.76 21.83
CA TYR A 277 5.21 6.39 21.64
C TYR A 277 6.33 5.36 21.68
N VAL A 278 7.21 5.34 20.69
CA VAL A 278 8.38 4.44 20.66
C VAL A 278 9.66 5.25 20.63
N SER A 279 10.59 4.97 21.53
CA SER A 279 11.87 5.70 21.62
C SER A 279 12.63 5.73 20.30
N TYR A 280 13.29 6.84 19.97
CA TYR A 280 14.24 6.91 18.83
C TYR A 280 15.45 5.98 18.97
N TYR A 281 15.67 5.45 20.17
CA TYR A 281 16.77 4.55 20.50
C TYR A 281 16.34 3.08 20.52
N ASP A 282 15.07 2.79 20.19
CA ASP A 282 14.55 1.43 20.18
C ASP A 282 15.34 0.53 19.22
N GLY A 283 15.60 -0.70 19.65
CA GLY A 283 16.39 -1.67 18.89
C GLY A 283 15.69 -2.23 17.66
N PHE A 284 14.41 -1.91 17.42
CA PHE A 284 13.62 -2.43 16.30
C PHE A 284 12.91 -1.33 15.52
N CYS A 285 12.26 -0.38 16.22
CA CYS A 285 11.57 0.73 15.57
C CYS A 285 12.54 1.64 14.81
N GLY A 286 12.13 2.10 13.63
CA GLY A 286 13.00 2.86 12.74
C GLY A 286 13.96 1.97 11.96
N LYS A 287 13.70 0.66 11.84
CA LYS A 287 14.44 -0.26 10.97
C LYS A 287 13.56 -0.84 9.86
N SER A 288 14.21 -1.23 8.77
CA SER A 288 13.54 -1.80 7.58
C SER A 288 12.37 -0.92 7.14
N ASN A 289 12.59 0.39 7.09
CA ASN A 289 11.54 1.36 6.85
C ASN A 289 11.13 1.44 5.38
N ALA A 290 9.84 1.68 5.10
CA ALA A 290 9.38 1.89 3.73
C ALA A 290 8.22 2.88 3.61
N VAL A 291 8.14 3.52 2.44
CA VAL A 291 6.96 4.28 2.00
C VAL A 291 6.39 3.61 0.75
N PHE A 292 5.08 3.40 0.73
CA PHE A 292 4.36 2.83 -0.39
C PHE A 292 3.54 3.90 -1.09
N ILE A 293 3.89 4.22 -2.35
CA ILE A 293 3.29 5.29 -3.14
C ILE A 293 2.51 4.66 -4.31
N PRO A 294 1.18 4.64 -4.24
CA PRO A 294 0.33 4.12 -5.29
C PRO A 294 -0.01 5.16 -6.36
N GLN A 295 -0.43 4.66 -7.52
CA GLN A 295 -0.96 5.47 -8.61
C GLN A 295 -2.06 4.70 -9.34
N ARG A 296 -3.11 5.40 -9.78
CA ARG A 296 -4.06 4.81 -10.73
C ARG A 296 -3.41 4.83 -12.10
N LYS A 297 -3.11 3.65 -12.66
CA LYS A 297 -2.67 3.54 -14.05
C LYS A 297 -3.84 3.09 -14.91
N ASP A 298 -3.59 2.98 -16.22
CA ASP A 298 -4.58 2.53 -17.18
C ASP A 298 -5.17 1.18 -16.72
N PRO A 299 -6.50 1.03 -16.63
CA PRO A 299 -7.15 -0.25 -16.35
C PRO A 299 -6.74 -1.38 -17.30
N ASN A 300 -6.26 -1.04 -18.50
CA ASN A 300 -5.76 -1.95 -19.53
C ASN A 300 -4.22 -2.11 -19.49
N ALA A 301 -3.58 -1.71 -18.39
CA ALA A 301 -2.14 -1.84 -18.23
C ALA A 301 -1.70 -3.31 -18.20
N VAL A 302 -0.70 -3.62 -19.02
CA VAL A 302 -0.06 -4.93 -19.14
C VAL A 302 1.32 -4.85 -18.51
N ILE A 303 1.61 -5.77 -17.57
CA ILE A 303 2.92 -5.88 -16.91
C ILE A 303 3.61 -7.13 -17.46
N SER A 304 4.65 -6.95 -18.27
CA SER A 304 5.54 -8.04 -18.69
C SER A 304 6.72 -8.14 -17.74
N GLN A 305 6.92 -9.31 -17.14
CA GLN A 305 7.90 -9.53 -16.07
C GLN A 305 8.36 -11.00 -15.98
N TYR A 306 9.47 -11.23 -15.26
CA TYR A 306 9.96 -12.57 -14.91
C TYR A 306 10.40 -12.69 -13.45
N ASP A 307 10.02 -11.72 -12.61
CA ASP A 307 10.44 -11.54 -11.22
C ASP A 307 9.22 -11.43 -10.28
N ASP A 308 8.52 -12.55 -10.08
CA ASP A 308 7.31 -12.62 -9.24
C ASP A 308 7.60 -12.32 -7.76
N PHE A 309 8.77 -12.69 -7.26
CA PHE A 309 9.27 -12.43 -5.90
C PHE A 309 10.12 -11.15 -5.81
N GLY A 310 10.33 -10.45 -6.93
CA GLY A 310 11.10 -9.21 -7.00
C GLY A 310 12.57 -9.42 -6.64
N ALA A 311 13.25 -8.36 -6.20
CA ALA A 311 14.68 -8.42 -5.91
C ALA A 311 14.97 -9.26 -4.66
N THR A 312 15.54 -10.45 -4.85
CA THR A 312 16.01 -11.31 -3.74
C THR A 312 17.51 -11.18 -3.53
N ARG A 313 18.26 -10.86 -4.59
CA ARG A 313 19.71 -10.63 -4.60
C ARG A 313 20.06 -9.53 -5.60
N SER A 314 21.34 -9.23 -5.74
CA SER A 314 21.82 -8.31 -6.78
C SER A 314 23.18 -8.76 -7.33
N VAL A 315 23.53 -8.27 -8.52
CA VAL A 315 24.79 -8.55 -9.21
C VAL A 315 25.47 -7.27 -9.68
N GLY A 316 26.75 -7.35 -10.04
CA GLY A 316 27.50 -6.19 -10.53
C GLY A 316 28.81 -6.55 -11.20
N TYR A 317 29.27 -5.66 -12.09
CA TYR A 317 30.64 -5.60 -12.60
C TYR A 317 31.37 -4.46 -11.91
N ASN A 318 31.52 -4.57 -10.59
CA ASN A 318 32.11 -3.58 -9.70
C ASN A 318 31.43 -2.19 -9.81
N MET A 319 30.24 -2.08 -9.21
CA MET A 319 29.40 -0.87 -9.09
C MET A 319 28.65 -0.44 -10.34
N GLN A 320 28.81 -1.14 -11.45
CA GLN A 320 28.07 -0.85 -12.68
C GLN A 320 27.76 -2.10 -13.49
N GLY A 321 26.88 -1.94 -14.48
CA GLY A 321 26.62 -2.96 -15.49
C GLY A 321 25.29 -2.75 -16.19
N TYR A 322 24.98 -3.66 -17.10
CA TYR A 322 23.74 -3.73 -17.83
C TYR A 322 23.02 -5.04 -17.53
N ILE A 323 21.71 -4.95 -17.33
CA ILE A 323 20.76 -6.06 -17.30
C ILE A 323 19.70 -5.83 -18.37
N ALA A 324 19.18 -6.91 -18.96
CA ALA A 324 18.11 -6.84 -19.94
C ALA A 324 17.11 -7.96 -19.74
N ASN A 325 15.81 -7.68 -19.96
CA ASN A 325 14.77 -8.70 -20.10
C ASN A 325 14.20 -8.68 -21.50
N VAL A 326 14.08 -9.84 -22.13
CA VAL A 326 13.48 -10.05 -23.46
C VAL A 326 12.09 -10.61 -23.29
N PHE A 327 11.09 -9.91 -23.84
CA PHE A 327 9.68 -10.27 -23.79
C PHE A 327 9.14 -10.56 -25.18
N THR A 328 8.05 -11.31 -25.25
CA THR A 328 7.21 -11.42 -26.45
C THR A 328 5.87 -10.78 -26.13
N SER A 329 5.44 -9.80 -26.93
CA SER A 329 4.16 -9.13 -26.68
C SER A 329 3.00 -10.08 -26.94
N GLU A 330 2.08 -10.24 -25.98
CA GLU A 330 0.89 -11.07 -26.17
C GLU A 330 -0.24 -10.33 -26.92
N GLU A 331 -0.14 -9.00 -26.96
CA GLU A 331 -1.15 -8.08 -27.50
C GLU A 331 -0.48 -6.91 -28.25
N ASP A 332 -1.27 -6.17 -29.04
CA ASP A 332 -0.85 -4.88 -29.55
C ASP A 332 -0.90 -3.87 -28.41
N GLN A 333 0.25 -3.31 -28.03
CA GLN A 333 0.32 -2.43 -26.86
C GLN A 333 1.34 -1.30 -27.06
N THR A 334 1.20 -0.25 -26.27
CA THR A 334 2.19 0.84 -26.16
C THR A 334 2.92 0.69 -24.84
N ILE A 335 4.22 0.41 -24.88
CA ILE A 335 5.09 0.46 -23.71
C ILE A 335 5.33 1.93 -23.36
N TYR A 336 5.06 2.33 -22.11
CA TYR A 336 5.16 3.72 -21.67
C TYR A 336 5.85 3.89 -20.31
N GLU A 337 6.07 2.78 -19.59
CA GLU A 337 6.78 2.76 -18.32
C GLU A 337 7.69 1.52 -18.23
N ALA A 338 8.74 1.62 -17.41
CA ALA A 338 9.53 0.47 -16.97
C ALA A 338 9.52 0.37 -15.45
N GLY A 339 9.29 -0.84 -14.93
CA GLY A 339 9.46 -1.14 -13.52
C GLY A 339 10.91 -1.54 -13.23
N LEU A 340 11.53 -0.92 -12.23
CA LEU A 340 12.93 -1.17 -11.87
C LEU A 340 13.10 -1.21 -10.35
N PHE A 341 13.72 -2.27 -9.84
CA PHE A 341 14.24 -2.27 -8.47
C PHE A 341 15.60 -1.57 -8.39
N THR A 342 15.94 -1.01 -7.24
CA THR A 342 17.27 -0.48 -6.92
C THR A 342 17.68 -0.91 -5.52
N VAL A 343 18.98 -1.19 -5.33
CA VAL A 343 19.51 -1.73 -4.07
C VAL A 343 20.50 -0.80 -3.39
N ALA A 344 20.78 0.36 -3.99
CA ALA A 344 21.74 1.31 -3.46
C ALA A 344 21.28 2.76 -3.63
N MET A 345 21.74 3.62 -2.71
CA MET A 345 21.53 5.06 -2.78
C MET A 345 22.11 5.67 -4.06
N ASN A 346 21.46 6.71 -4.58
CA ASN A 346 21.92 7.50 -5.73
C ASN A 346 22.27 6.66 -6.97
N THR A 347 21.54 5.57 -7.19
CA THR A 347 21.74 4.70 -8.35
C THR A 347 21.36 5.46 -9.61
N LYS A 348 22.35 5.72 -10.47
CA LYS A 348 22.08 6.26 -11.81
C LYS A 348 21.60 5.12 -12.69
N TYR A 349 20.66 5.43 -13.59
CA TYR A 349 20.18 4.46 -14.55
C TYR A 349 20.03 5.08 -15.94
N LYS A 350 20.14 4.21 -16.96
CA LYS A 350 19.63 4.47 -18.31
C LYS A 350 18.80 3.29 -18.77
N LEU A 351 17.66 3.57 -19.37
CA LEU A 351 16.75 2.59 -19.94
C LEU A 351 16.81 2.66 -21.45
N TYR A 352 16.85 1.50 -22.07
CA TYR A 352 16.76 1.34 -23.51
C TYR A 352 15.69 0.32 -23.87
N MET A 353 15.13 0.46 -25.06
CA MET A 353 14.23 -0.52 -25.64
C MET A 353 14.80 -1.02 -26.96
N VAL A 354 14.66 -2.32 -27.19
CA VAL A 354 14.97 -2.98 -28.46
C VAL A 354 13.68 -3.54 -29.01
N LYS A 355 13.36 -3.22 -30.26
CA LYS A 355 12.20 -3.75 -30.98
C LYS A 355 12.61 -4.83 -31.97
N ASP A 356 11.65 -5.66 -32.35
CA ASP A 356 11.81 -6.74 -33.33
C ASP A 356 13.09 -7.58 -33.12
N LEU A 357 13.38 -7.92 -31.87
CA LEU A 357 14.63 -8.57 -31.47
C LEU A 357 14.78 -9.94 -32.15
N LYS A 358 15.85 -10.11 -32.93
CA LYS A 358 16.21 -11.34 -33.65
C LYS A 358 17.31 -12.11 -32.95
N SER A 359 18.30 -11.42 -32.39
CA SER A 359 19.41 -12.02 -31.65
C SER A 359 19.85 -11.13 -30.48
N THR A 360 20.73 -11.66 -29.63
CA THR A 360 21.33 -10.90 -28.53
C THR A 360 22.22 -9.74 -29.01
N ASP A 361 22.69 -9.75 -30.26
CA ASP A 361 23.48 -8.66 -30.82
C ASP A 361 22.64 -7.38 -31.00
N ASP A 362 21.31 -7.52 -31.11
CA ASP A 362 20.37 -6.40 -31.18
C ASP A 362 20.30 -5.62 -29.87
N LEU A 363 20.59 -6.26 -28.73
CA LEU A 363 20.72 -5.59 -27.42
C LEU A 363 21.84 -4.53 -27.41
N THR A 364 22.79 -4.65 -28.34
CA THR A 364 23.84 -3.67 -28.57
C THR A 364 23.52 -2.75 -29.73
N SER A 365 23.21 -3.31 -30.89
CA SER A 365 23.18 -2.59 -32.17
C SER A 365 21.87 -1.85 -32.46
N ASN A 366 20.76 -2.26 -31.85
CA ASN A 366 19.40 -1.77 -32.19
C ASN A 366 18.62 -1.25 -30.98
N ARG A 367 19.31 -0.82 -29.92
CA ARG A 367 18.67 -0.24 -28.73
C ARG A 367 18.43 1.26 -28.89
N GLU A 368 17.25 1.73 -28.50
CA GLU A 368 16.92 3.15 -28.38
C GLU A 368 16.89 3.56 -26.91
N GLU A 369 17.57 4.65 -26.50
CA GLU A 369 17.42 5.19 -25.14
C GLU A 369 16.01 5.76 -24.95
N ILE A 370 15.29 5.24 -23.97
CA ILE A 370 13.89 5.56 -23.67
C ILE A 370 13.70 6.30 -22.34
N GLY A 371 14.74 6.39 -21.52
CA GLY A 371 14.72 7.15 -20.27
C GLY A 371 16.05 7.08 -19.52
N SER A 372 16.32 8.04 -18.66
CA SER A 372 17.50 8.03 -17.80
C SER A 372 17.30 8.94 -16.59
N GLY A 373 18.04 8.68 -15.52
CA GLY A 373 17.90 9.45 -14.28
C GLY A 373 18.77 8.95 -13.14
N VAL A 374 18.43 9.43 -11.95
CA VAL A 374 19.04 9.03 -10.68
C VAL A 374 17.94 8.70 -9.69
N ILE A 375 18.03 7.51 -9.09
CA ILE A 375 17.14 7.06 -8.02
C ILE A 375 17.87 7.26 -6.70
N GLU A 376 17.33 8.11 -5.84
CA GLU A 376 18.00 8.51 -4.60
C GLU A 376 18.06 7.37 -3.58
N TYR A 377 16.97 6.62 -3.39
CA TYR A 377 16.86 5.57 -2.38
C TYR A 377 16.65 4.19 -3.02
N PRO A 378 17.13 3.10 -2.39
CA PRO A 378 16.76 1.74 -2.81
C PRO A 378 15.23 1.53 -2.74
N GLY A 379 14.74 0.52 -3.46
CA GLY A 379 13.32 0.16 -3.50
C GLY A 379 12.83 -0.22 -4.88
N TYR A 380 11.55 0.01 -5.17
CA TYR A 380 10.92 -0.24 -6.47
C TYR A 380 10.39 1.07 -7.06
N TYR A 381 10.55 1.25 -8.37
CA TYR A 381 10.11 2.45 -9.07
C TYR A 381 9.52 2.11 -10.42
N THR A 382 8.43 2.79 -10.78
CA THR A 382 7.96 2.86 -12.16
C THR A 382 8.42 4.16 -12.81
N LEU A 383 9.11 4.02 -13.92
CA LEU A 383 9.86 5.06 -14.59
C LEU A 383 9.20 5.36 -15.93
N ASP A 384 8.85 6.62 -16.17
CA ASP A 384 8.30 7.05 -17.46
C ASP A 384 9.31 6.77 -18.57
N THR A 385 8.83 6.24 -19.69
CA THR A 385 9.64 5.99 -20.87
C THR A 385 9.10 6.77 -22.06
N LYS A 386 9.90 6.88 -23.12
CA LYS A 386 9.34 7.13 -24.45
C LYS A 386 8.26 6.07 -24.74
N GLN A 387 7.15 6.52 -25.32
CA GLN A 387 6.06 5.63 -25.70
C GLN A 387 6.43 4.88 -26.97
N ILE A 388 6.45 3.55 -26.91
CA ILE A 388 6.84 2.70 -28.03
C ILE A 388 5.79 1.62 -28.24
N LYS A 389 5.20 1.59 -29.44
CA LYS A 389 4.24 0.57 -29.85
C LYS A 389 4.95 -0.74 -30.17
N VAL A 390 4.45 -1.84 -29.65
CA VAL A 390 4.85 -3.21 -29.98
C VAL A 390 3.62 -3.99 -30.45
N LYS A 391 3.81 -4.83 -31.46
CA LYS A 391 2.72 -5.67 -31.99
C LYS A 391 2.66 -6.99 -31.25
N LYS A 392 1.48 -7.60 -31.22
CA LYS A 392 1.30 -8.99 -30.80
C LYS A 392 2.28 -9.91 -31.54
N GLY A 393 2.98 -10.75 -30.79
CA GLY A 393 4.02 -11.66 -31.26
C GLY A 393 5.40 -11.01 -31.48
N GLU A 394 5.52 -9.69 -31.38
CA GLU A 394 6.80 -9.00 -31.51
C GLU A 394 7.67 -9.28 -30.28
N LYS A 395 8.93 -9.68 -30.52
CA LYS A 395 9.95 -9.76 -29.47
C LYS A 395 10.55 -8.39 -29.25
N PHE A 396 10.60 -7.96 -27.99
CA PHE A 396 11.22 -6.70 -27.60
C PHE A 396 11.99 -6.89 -26.30
N ALA A 397 12.91 -5.97 -25.99
CA ALA A 397 13.65 -6.02 -24.74
C ALA A 397 13.65 -4.66 -24.03
N ILE A 398 13.65 -4.69 -22.70
CA ILE A 398 14.01 -3.55 -21.87
C ILE A 398 15.41 -3.80 -21.33
N VAL A 399 16.31 -2.84 -21.56
CA VAL A 399 17.70 -2.86 -21.12
C VAL A 399 17.89 -1.75 -20.09
N ALA A 400 18.45 -2.07 -18.93
CA ALA A 400 18.82 -1.10 -17.90
C ALA A 400 20.33 -1.11 -17.67
N TYR A 401 20.97 0.04 -17.89
CA TYR A 401 22.28 0.35 -17.32
C TYR A 401 22.10 0.86 -15.90
N MET A 402 22.92 0.40 -14.96
CA MET A 402 22.88 0.83 -13.56
C MET A 402 24.28 1.16 -13.06
N ASP A 403 24.42 2.26 -12.33
CA ASP A 403 25.68 2.76 -11.75
C ASP A 403 25.46 3.23 -10.31
N SER A 404 26.08 2.53 -9.36
CA SER A 404 26.09 2.82 -7.91
C SER A 404 27.45 3.32 -7.42
N SER A 405 28.30 3.87 -8.32
CA SER A 405 29.62 4.39 -7.94
C SER A 405 29.55 5.52 -6.90
N VAL A 406 28.41 6.23 -6.82
CA VAL A 406 28.18 7.28 -5.81
C VAL A 406 28.12 6.69 -4.39
N SER A 407 27.47 5.53 -4.22
CA SER A 407 27.38 4.84 -2.92
C SER A 407 28.49 3.82 -2.71
N ASN A 408 29.40 3.65 -3.68
CA ASN A 408 30.45 2.63 -3.66
C ASN A 408 29.92 1.19 -3.44
N TYR A 409 28.68 0.93 -3.87
CA TYR A 409 28.08 -0.40 -3.74
C TYR A 409 28.40 -1.24 -4.97
N LYS A 410 28.92 -2.46 -4.79
CA LYS A 410 29.47 -3.26 -5.91
C LYS A 410 28.43 -3.92 -6.82
N TYR A 411 27.20 -4.09 -6.35
CA TYR A 411 26.20 -4.96 -6.97
C TYR A 411 24.91 -4.20 -7.33
N PRO A 412 24.92 -3.18 -8.21
CA PRO A 412 23.75 -2.33 -8.45
C PRO A 412 22.55 -3.02 -9.10
N MET A 413 22.76 -4.16 -9.78
CA MET A 413 21.76 -4.75 -10.68
C MET A 413 20.91 -5.77 -9.89
N PRO A 414 19.65 -5.47 -9.56
CA PRO A 414 18.80 -6.40 -8.82
C PRO A 414 18.43 -7.61 -9.66
N ILE A 415 18.41 -8.77 -9.03
CA ILE A 415 17.97 -10.02 -9.63
C ILE A 415 17.00 -10.75 -8.70
N GLU A 416 16.09 -11.49 -9.31
CA GLU A 416 15.38 -12.56 -8.65
C GLU A 416 16.17 -13.84 -8.87
N MET A 417 16.49 -14.54 -7.80
CA MET A 417 16.95 -15.92 -7.83
C MET A 417 16.37 -16.71 -6.66
N PRO A 418 16.32 -18.06 -6.74
CA PRO A 418 15.86 -18.89 -5.64
C PRO A 418 16.69 -18.66 -4.38
N VAL A 419 15.98 -18.41 -3.28
CA VAL A 419 16.53 -18.38 -1.92
C VAL A 419 15.69 -19.30 -1.06
N ALA A 420 16.32 -20.27 -0.39
CA ALA A 420 15.64 -21.24 0.45
C ALA A 420 14.85 -20.55 1.58
N ASP A 421 13.65 -21.07 1.87
CA ASP A 421 12.72 -20.56 2.88
C ASP A 421 12.32 -19.10 2.73
N TYR A 422 12.40 -18.57 1.50
CA TYR A 422 11.94 -17.23 1.19
C TYR A 422 11.28 -17.22 -0.18
N ALA A 423 12.06 -17.44 -1.24
CA ALA A 423 11.62 -17.38 -2.63
C ALA A 423 12.11 -18.62 -3.41
N SER A 424 12.06 -19.81 -2.81
CA SER A 424 12.58 -21.04 -3.41
C SER A 424 11.87 -21.42 -4.72
N LYS A 425 10.66 -20.89 -4.93
CA LYS A 425 9.83 -21.09 -6.11
C LYS A 425 10.20 -20.17 -7.28
N ALA A 426 11.14 -19.25 -7.12
CA ALA A 426 11.65 -18.41 -8.22
C ALA A 426 12.17 -19.29 -9.38
N LYS A 427 11.90 -18.87 -10.61
CA LYS A 427 12.24 -19.64 -11.82
C LYS A 427 12.73 -18.71 -12.90
N ALA A 428 13.78 -19.13 -13.61
CA ALA A 428 14.25 -18.48 -14.82
C ALA A 428 14.49 -19.51 -15.92
N GLN A 429 14.41 -19.04 -17.17
CA GLN A 429 14.67 -19.82 -18.37
C GLN A 429 15.72 -19.11 -19.22
N GLU A 430 16.52 -19.90 -19.96
CA GLU A 430 17.41 -19.34 -20.97
C GLU A 430 16.61 -18.50 -21.98
N GLY A 431 17.18 -17.37 -22.38
CA GLY A 431 16.56 -16.41 -23.30
C GLY A 431 15.72 -15.32 -22.64
N GLN A 432 15.51 -15.36 -21.32
CA GLN A 432 14.71 -14.35 -20.60
C GLN A 432 15.53 -13.12 -20.22
N SER A 433 16.61 -13.33 -19.44
CA SER A 433 17.43 -12.24 -18.90
C SER A 433 18.88 -12.33 -19.36
N PHE A 434 19.49 -11.18 -19.61
CA PHE A 434 20.87 -11.06 -20.04
C PHE A 434 21.63 -10.01 -19.23
N VAL A 435 22.94 -10.20 -19.12
CA VAL A 435 23.87 -9.27 -18.45
C VAL A 435 25.00 -8.87 -19.38
N SER A 436 25.51 -7.65 -19.18
CA SER A 436 26.71 -7.17 -19.85
C SER A 436 27.45 -6.15 -18.98
N SER A 437 28.78 -6.16 -18.99
CA SER A 437 29.57 -5.16 -18.28
C SER A 437 29.56 -3.81 -18.99
N GLN A 438 29.66 -3.81 -20.32
CA GLN A 438 29.77 -2.61 -21.16
C GLN A 438 28.58 -2.40 -22.11
N GLY A 439 27.62 -3.33 -22.13
CA GLY A 439 26.48 -3.28 -23.04
C GLY A 439 26.87 -3.59 -24.49
N GLU A 440 27.90 -4.43 -24.69
CA GLU A 440 28.39 -4.84 -26.01
C GLU A 440 28.27 -6.35 -26.23
N LYS A 441 28.81 -7.13 -25.29
CA LYS A 441 28.72 -8.60 -25.26
C LYS A 441 27.76 -9.01 -24.16
N TRP A 442 26.75 -9.81 -24.53
CA TRP A 442 25.68 -10.22 -23.63
C TRP A 442 25.79 -11.70 -23.30
N THR A 443 25.67 -12.00 -22.01
CA THR A 443 25.57 -13.38 -21.52
C THR A 443 24.19 -13.60 -20.94
N ASP A 444 23.62 -14.76 -21.22
CA ASP A 444 22.39 -15.21 -20.56
C ASP A 444 22.63 -15.30 -19.05
N LEU A 445 21.80 -14.61 -18.26
CA LEU A 445 21.99 -14.51 -16.82
C LEU A 445 21.95 -15.89 -16.14
N THR A 446 21.18 -16.85 -16.67
CA THR A 446 21.08 -18.20 -16.08
C THR A 446 22.39 -19.00 -16.17
N LYS A 447 23.30 -18.60 -17.07
CA LYS A 447 24.64 -19.20 -17.21
C LYS A 447 25.65 -18.64 -16.21
N GLU A 448 25.40 -17.44 -15.69
CA GLU A 448 26.24 -16.77 -14.69
C GLU A 448 25.70 -16.98 -13.27
N VAL A 449 24.37 -16.93 -13.12
CA VAL A 449 23.65 -17.14 -11.86
C VAL A 449 22.46 -18.07 -12.12
N LYS A 450 22.52 -19.27 -11.54
CA LYS A 450 21.51 -20.30 -11.76
C LYS A 450 20.10 -19.81 -11.39
N ASN A 451 19.15 -20.03 -12.29
CA ASN A 451 17.73 -19.70 -12.13
C ASN A 451 17.47 -18.21 -11.82
N ALA A 452 18.30 -17.30 -12.33
CA ALA A 452 18.13 -15.88 -12.06
C ALA A 452 17.52 -15.10 -13.24
N ASN A 453 16.61 -14.17 -12.92
CA ASN A 453 16.08 -13.16 -13.82
C ASN A 453 16.42 -11.76 -13.31
N ALA A 454 16.57 -10.80 -14.22
CA ALA A 454 16.71 -9.40 -13.84
C ALA A 454 15.36 -8.82 -13.38
N CYS A 455 15.37 -8.00 -12.33
CA CYS A 455 14.14 -7.36 -11.81
C CYS A 455 13.79 -6.09 -12.61
N ILE A 456 13.48 -6.29 -13.90
CA ILE A 456 13.03 -5.26 -14.85
C ILE A 456 11.66 -5.66 -15.39
N LYS A 457 10.72 -4.73 -15.40
CA LYS A 457 9.38 -4.93 -15.96
C LYS A 457 9.16 -3.98 -17.12
N ALA A 458 8.48 -4.45 -18.16
CA ALA A 458 7.90 -3.56 -19.18
C ALA A 458 6.43 -3.32 -18.82
N ILE A 459 6.03 -2.06 -18.76
CA ILE A 459 4.65 -1.67 -18.45
C ILE A 459 4.09 -0.99 -19.70
N GLY A 460 3.11 -1.65 -20.31
CA GLY A 460 2.41 -1.18 -21.48
C GLY A 460 0.91 -1.03 -21.26
N THR A 461 0.20 -0.56 -22.27
CA THR A 461 -1.26 -0.51 -22.30
C THR A 461 -1.78 -0.86 -23.69
N THR A 462 -2.92 -1.53 -23.74
CA THR A 462 -3.70 -1.77 -24.97
C THR A 462 -4.69 -0.63 -25.24
N GLY A 463 -4.90 0.26 -24.26
CA GLY A 463 -5.67 1.50 -24.36
C GLY A 463 -4.83 2.71 -24.77
N GLU A 464 -5.38 3.91 -24.53
CA GLU A 464 -4.64 5.16 -24.70
C GLU A 464 -3.74 5.45 -23.50
N VAL A 465 -2.51 5.87 -23.74
CA VAL A 465 -1.59 6.26 -22.66
C VAL A 465 -2.11 7.54 -22.00
N LEU A 466 -2.65 7.41 -20.80
CA LEU A 466 -3.12 8.54 -20.00
C LEU A 466 -1.94 9.33 -19.39
N PRO A 467 -1.97 10.67 -19.37
CA PRO A 467 -0.95 11.46 -18.68
C PRO A 467 -0.87 11.15 -17.17
N ARG A 468 0.32 11.13 -16.56
CA ARG A 468 0.50 10.92 -15.10
C ARG A 468 -0.36 11.83 -14.22
N ASP A 469 -0.67 13.03 -14.69
CA ASP A 469 -1.45 14.04 -13.97
C ASP A 469 -2.98 13.87 -14.11
N THR A 470 -3.45 12.99 -15.00
CA THR A 470 -4.84 12.55 -15.00
C THR A 470 -4.95 11.42 -14.00
N VAL A 471 -5.24 11.74 -12.73
CA VAL A 471 -6.01 10.80 -11.92
C VAL A 471 -7.30 10.64 -12.71
N PRO A 472 -7.65 9.46 -13.24
CA PRO A 472 -8.98 9.28 -13.79
C PRO A 472 -9.94 9.68 -12.66
N GLU A 473 -10.71 10.75 -12.88
CA GLU A 473 -11.98 10.87 -12.17
C GLU A 473 -12.72 9.60 -12.58
N VAL A 474 -12.70 8.61 -11.70
CA VAL A 474 -13.78 7.64 -11.69
C VAL A 474 -14.97 8.50 -11.31
N ASP A 475 -15.78 8.83 -12.30
CA ASP A 475 -17.13 9.27 -12.05
C ASP A 475 -17.76 8.18 -11.17
N PRO A 476 -18.13 8.47 -9.90
CA PRO A 476 -18.78 7.49 -9.04
C PRO A 476 -20.09 6.96 -9.64
N ASP A 477 -20.59 7.57 -10.73
CA ASP A 477 -21.79 7.20 -11.46
C ASP A 477 -21.53 6.51 -12.83
N GLU A 478 -20.28 6.28 -13.28
CA GLU A 478 -20.02 5.56 -14.54
C GLU A 478 -20.14 4.03 -14.34
N VAL A 479 -21.32 3.50 -14.66
CA VAL A 479 -21.63 2.07 -14.59
C VAL A 479 -21.17 1.36 -15.87
N ILE A 480 -20.05 0.63 -15.80
CA ILE A 480 -19.75 -0.43 -16.77
C ILE A 480 -20.61 -1.64 -16.39
N GLU A 481 -21.70 -1.89 -17.12
CA GLU A 481 -22.67 -2.93 -16.76
C GLU A 481 -22.29 -4.32 -17.30
N GLU A 482 -21.33 -4.97 -16.66
CA GLU A 482 -21.06 -6.41 -16.78
C GLU A 482 -21.65 -7.19 -15.59
N PRO A 483 -21.78 -8.53 -15.66
CA PRO A 483 -22.04 -9.32 -14.46
C PRO A 483 -20.90 -9.08 -13.46
N THR A 484 -21.21 -8.75 -12.21
CA THR A 484 -20.20 -8.36 -11.20
C THR A 484 -20.11 -9.32 -10.04
N SER A 485 -21.19 -10.05 -9.72
CA SER A 485 -21.20 -10.99 -8.59
C SER A 485 -22.32 -12.02 -8.73
N ILE A 486 -22.15 -13.15 -8.03
CA ILE A 486 -23.23 -14.12 -7.82
C ILE A 486 -23.63 -14.03 -6.35
N THR A 487 -24.93 -13.96 -6.10
CA THR A 487 -25.52 -13.94 -4.76
C THR A 487 -26.32 -15.21 -4.55
N VAL A 488 -26.35 -15.72 -3.31
CA VAL A 488 -27.18 -16.87 -2.94
C VAL A 488 -28.21 -16.38 -1.94
N LYS A 489 -29.46 -16.83 -2.06
CA LYS A 489 -30.59 -16.39 -1.23
C LYS A 489 -30.30 -16.47 0.28
N GLU A 490 -29.58 -17.49 0.72
CA GLU A 490 -29.21 -17.72 2.12
C GLU A 490 -27.98 -16.92 2.58
N GLY A 491 -27.29 -16.23 1.67
CA GLY A 491 -26.02 -15.54 1.90
C GLY A 491 -24.82 -16.40 1.51
N SER A 492 -23.65 -16.16 2.11
CA SER A 492 -22.41 -16.92 1.80
C SER A 492 -22.30 -18.26 2.52
N GLN A 493 -23.23 -18.56 3.43
CA GLN A 493 -23.22 -19.79 4.23
C GLN A 493 -24.64 -20.22 4.61
N GLY A 494 -24.80 -21.53 4.78
CA GLY A 494 -26.05 -22.12 5.27
C GLY A 494 -25.82 -23.49 5.86
N PHE A 495 -26.91 -24.14 6.24
CA PHE A 495 -26.87 -25.51 6.76
C PHE A 495 -28.04 -26.35 6.26
N ILE A 496 -27.88 -27.67 6.31
CA ILE A 496 -28.93 -28.66 6.04
C ILE A 496 -28.74 -29.89 6.91
N SER A 497 -29.83 -30.60 7.20
CA SER A 497 -29.73 -31.91 7.86
C SER A 497 -29.19 -32.97 6.89
N VAL A 498 -28.33 -33.87 7.38
CA VAL A 498 -27.82 -35.02 6.60
C VAL A 498 -28.94 -35.92 6.04
N LYS A 499 -30.13 -35.91 6.64
CA LYS A 499 -31.29 -36.70 6.18
C LYS A 499 -32.17 -36.00 5.16
N LYS A 500 -31.90 -34.74 4.83
CA LYS A 500 -32.71 -33.92 3.92
C LYS A 500 -31.88 -33.50 2.71
N LYS A 501 -32.49 -33.45 1.54
CA LYS A 501 -31.89 -32.78 0.37
C LYS A 501 -32.45 -31.38 0.22
N GLY A 502 -31.64 -30.48 -0.35
CA GLY A 502 -31.98 -29.07 -0.43
C GLY A 502 -31.69 -28.42 -1.76
N LYS A 503 -32.04 -27.14 -1.87
CA LYS A 503 -31.85 -26.33 -3.08
C LYS A 503 -31.11 -25.05 -2.75
N LEU A 504 -30.10 -24.74 -3.56
CA LEU A 504 -29.46 -23.42 -3.58
C LEU A 504 -30.05 -22.60 -4.72
N HIS A 505 -30.40 -21.36 -4.40
CA HIS A 505 -30.88 -20.38 -5.37
C HIS A 505 -29.84 -19.29 -5.53
N ALA A 506 -29.22 -19.24 -6.71
CA ALA A 506 -28.19 -18.26 -7.04
C ALA A 506 -28.70 -17.26 -8.10
N THR A 507 -28.32 -16.00 -7.92
CA THR A 507 -28.70 -14.86 -8.77
C THR A 507 -27.46 -14.08 -9.17
N VAL A 508 -27.34 -13.74 -10.46
CA VAL A 508 -26.22 -13.01 -11.03
C VAL A 508 -26.54 -11.52 -11.06
N GLN A 509 -25.68 -10.70 -10.44
CA GLN A 509 -25.85 -9.26 -10.35
C GLN A 509 -25.05 -8.53 -11.44
N PRO A 510 -25.54 -7.39 -11.96
CA PRO A 510 -26.86 -6.79 -11.71
C PRO A 510 -28.04 -7.65 -12.21
N GLU A 511 -29.25 -7.48 -11.62
CA GLU A 511 -30.44 -8.34 -11.85
C GLU A 511 -30.78 -8.66 -13.31
N LYS A 512 -30.39 -7.81 -14.27
CA LYS A 512 -30.55 -8.06 -15.71
C LYS A 512 -29.85 -9.34 -16.20
N PHE A 513 -28.86 -9.84 -15.46
CA PHE A 513 -28.13 -11.08 -15.75
C PHE A 513 -28.68 -12.30 -14.99
N ASN A 514 -29.75 -12.16 -14.20
CA ASN A 514 -30.31 -13.27 -13.39
C ASN A 514 -30.79 -14.47 -14.22
N ASN A 515 -31.01 -14.30 -15.53
CA ASN A 515 -31.38 -15.39 -16.43
C ASN A 515 -30.17 -16.16 -16.98
N ASP A 516 -28.94 -15.71 -16.70
CA ASP A 516 -27.74 -16.39 -17.14
C ASP A 516 -27.52 -17.68 -16.31
N PRO A 517 -27.29 -18.84 -16.96
CA PRO A 517 -27.07 -20.07 -16.25
C PRO A 517 -25.82 -20.02 -15.37
N VAL A 518 -25.90 -20.65 -14.20
CA VAL A 518 -24.75 -20.85 -13.31
C VAL A 518 -24.48 -22.34 -13.13
N VAL A 519 -23.21 -22.69 -12.89
CA VAL A 519 -22.73 -24.05 -12.68
C VAL A 519 -22.39 -24.22 -11.21
N PHE A 520 -22.87 -25.31 -10.61
CA PHE A 520 -22.60 -25.66 -9.23
C PHE A 520 -21.59 -26.80 -9.13
N GLU A 521 -20.62 -26.70 -8.24
CA GLU A 521 -19.59 -27.71 -8.02
C GLU A 521 -19.31 -27.85 -6.52
N SER A 522 -19.33 -29.07 -5.97
CA SER A 522 -18.89 -29.31 -4.61
C SER A 522 -17.42 -29.68 -4.59
N LEU A 523 -16.63 -28.94 -3.80
CA LEU A 523 -15.22 -29.26 -3.54
C LEU A 523 -15.06 -30.36 -2.48
N ASP A 524 -16.12 -30.60 -1.71
CA ASP A 524 -16.14 -31.53 -0.57
C ASP A 524 -17.23 -32.59 -0.82
N LYS A 525 -17.10 -33.34 -1.92
CA LYS A 525 -18.07 -34.37 -2.36
C LYS A 525 -18.34 -35.44 -1.28
N ASN A 526 -17.42 -35.60 -0.34
CA ASN A 526 -17.52 -36.52 0.79
C ASN A 526 -18.53 -36.07 1.85
N VAL A 527 -18.86 -34.78 1.84
CA VAL A 527 -19.76 -34.13 2.79
C VAL A 527 -21.08 -33.76 2.12
N ALA A 528 -21.04 -33.20 0.91
CA ALA A 528 -22.24 -32.95 0.12
C ALA A 528 -21.92 -32.94 -1.38
N VAL A 529 -22.84 -33.47 -2.20
CA VAL A 529 -22.82 -33.37 -3.66
C VAL A 529 -23.85 -32.34 -4.10
N VAL A 530 -23.53 -31.56 -5.13
CA VAL A 530 -24.45 -30.59 -5.73
C VAL A 530 -24.58 -30.88 -7.22
N LYS A 531 -25.81 -30.87 -7.73
CA LYS A 531 -26.09 -31.00 -9.17
C LYS A 531 -26.18 -29.62 -9.82
N ASN A 532 -26.02 -29.57 -11.14
CA ASN A 532 -25.98 -28.31 -11.91
C ASN A 532 -27.24 -27.44 -11.79
N ASP A 533 -28.36 -28.02 -11.37
CA ASP A 533 -29.58 -27.28 -11.09
C ASP A 533 -29.58 -26.62 -9.69
N GLY A 534 -28.50 -26.76 -8.90
CA GLY A 534 -28.39 -26.25 -7.53
C GLY A 534 -28.93 -27.22 -6.46
N THR A 535 -29.34 -28.44 -6.83
CA THR A 535 -29.82 -29.44 -5.87
C THR A 535 -28.67 -30.02 -5.07
N VAL A 536 -28.77 -29.96 -3.74
CA VAL A 536 -27.75 -30.38 -2.77
C VAL A 536 -28.18 -31.69 -2.10
N TYR A 537 -27.30 -32.69 -2.19
CA TYR A 537 -27.40 -34.00 -1.55
C TYR A 537 -26.32 -34.15 -0.48
N PRO A 538 -26.67 -34.09 0.81
CA PRO A 538 -25.72 -34.39 1.87
C PRO A 538 -25.21 -35.83 1.82
N VAL A 539 -23.94 -36.04 2.13
CA VAL A 539 -23.29 -37.37 2.15
C VAL A 539 -22.86 -37.74 3.56
N SER A 540 -22.25 -36.80 4.29
CA SER A 540 -21.86 -36.99 5.69
C SER A 540 -21.94 -35.67 6.46
N VAL A 541 -22.01 -35.75 7.79
CA VAL A 541 -21.99 -34.57 8.66
C VAL A 541 -20.63 -33.89 8.57
N GLY A 542 -20.61 -32.59 8.30
CA GLY A 542 -19.40 -31.83 8.08
C GLY A 542 -19.66 -30.53 7.33
N ASN A 543 -18.61 -29.79 7.01
CA ASN A 543 -18.73 -28.61 6.15
C ASN A 543 -18.35 -28.96 4.71
N ALA A 544 -19.17 -28.51 3.76
CA ALA A 544 -18.93 -28.63 2.33
C ALA A 544 -18.88 -27.25 1.68
N ASN A 545 -17.96 -27.07 0.76
CA ASN A 545 -17.86 -25.86 -0.04
C ASN A 545 -18.41 -26.08 -1.43
N ILE A 546 -19.44 -25.30 -1.75
CA ILE A 546 -20.09 -25.31 -3.05
C ILE A 546 -19.63 -24.07 -3.80
N LEU A 547 -18.99 -24.25 -4.96
CA LEU A 547 -18.69 -23.20 -5.91
C LEU A 547 -19.88 -23.02 -6.85
N ILE A 548 -20.20 -21.77 -7.15
CA ILE A 548 -21.25 -21.36 -8.07
C ILE A 548 -20.59 -20.43 -9.08
N LYS A 549 -20.57 -20.83 -10.35
CA LYS A 549 -19.81 -20.14 -11.40
C LYS A 549 -20.74 -19.68 -12.51
N THR A 550 -20.45 -18.57 -13.17
CA THR A 550 -21.02 -18.30 -14.50
C THR A 550 -20.55 -19.37 -15.48
N VAL A 551 -21.31 -19.63 -16.57
CA VAL A 551 -20.92 -20.66 -17.57
C VAL A 551 -19.53 -20.42 -18.17
N ASP A 552 -19.11 -19.16 -18.30
CA ASP A 552 -17.77 -18.78 -18.78
C ASP A 552 -16.68 -18.84 -17.69
N GLY A 553 -17.04 -19.13 -16.44
CA GLY A 553 -16.14 -19.27 -15.30
C GLY A 553 -15.54 -17.96 -14.78
N LYS A 554 -15.90 -16.80 -15.35
CA LYS A 554 -15.28 -15.51 -14.96
C LYS A 554 -15.66 -15.07 -13.56
N ILE A 555 -16.90 -15.34 -13.13
CA ILE A 555 -17.39 -15.03 -11.78
C ILE A 555 -17.64 -16.34 -11.06
N THR A 556 -17.05 -16.45 -9.88
CA THR A 556 -17.21 -17.60 -9.00
C THR A 556 -17.57 -17.12 -7.60
N GLN A 557 -18.69 -17.59 -7.07
CA GLN A 557 -19.11 -17.39 -5.69
C GLN A 557 -19.00 -18.71 -4.92
N ARG A 558 -18.49 -18.64 -3.69
CA ARG A 558 -18.44 -19.79 -2.78
C ARG A 558 -19.59 -19.72 -1.77
N PHE A 559 -20.24 -20.85 -1.54
CA PHE A 559 -21.24 -21.07 -0.51
C PHE A 559 -20.75 -22.14 0.46
N ASN A 560 -20.70 -21.83 1.77
CA ASN A 560 -20.29 -22.77 2.80
C ASN A 560 -21.52 -23.47 3.41
N LEU A 561 -21.68 -24.76 3.13
CA LEU A 561 -22.77 -25.57 3.63
C LEU A 561 -22.31 -26.38 4.84
N LEU A 562 -23.00 -26.26 5.97
CA LEU A 562 -22.87 -27.20 7.08
C LEU A 562 -23.92 -28.30 6.93
N VAL A 563 -23.48 -29.54 6.73
CA VAL A 563 -24.33 -30.72 6.89
C VAL A 563 -24.33 -31.10 8.36
N ALA A 564 -25.49 -31.00 9.01
CA ALA A 564 -25.67 -31.24 10.43
C ALA A 564 -26.49 -32.53 10.69
N PRO A 565 -26.33 -33.15 11.87
CA PRO A 565 -27.28 -34.15 12.37
C PRO A 565 -28.70 -33.57 12.46
N GLU A 566 -29.70 -34.44 12.35
CA GLU A 566 -31.10 -34.05 12.51
C GLU A 566 -31.39 -33.50 13.92
N GLY A 567 -32.17 -32.42 14.01
CA GLY A 567 -32.59 -31.81 15.28
C GLY A 567 -31.59 -30.83 15.91
N ILE A 568 -30.42 -30.58 15.30
CA ILE A 568 -29.45 -29.62 15.83
C ILE A 568 -29.78 -28.19 15.38
N ARG A 569 -29.86 -27.26 16.35
CA ARG A 569 -29.90 -25.82 16.08
C ARG A 569 -28.50 -25.36 15.69
N VAL A 570 -28.37 -24.76 14.52
CA VAL A 570 -27.11 -24.19 14.02
C VAL A 570 -27.19 -22.66 14.13
N PRO A 571 -26.51 -22.05 15.12
CA PRO A 571 -26.42 -20.59 15.21
C PRO A 571 -25.73 -20.01 13.96
N ASP A 572 -26.10 -18.79 13.58
CA ASP A 572 -25.41 -17.99 12.55
C ASP A 572 -25.45 -18.53 11.10
N ARG A 573 -26.21 -19.59 10.82
CA ARG A 573 -26.46 -20.11 9.47
C ARG A 573 -27.94 -20.23 9.18
N LYS A 574 -28.35 -19.84 7.98
CA LYS A 574 -29.71 -20.09 7.50
C LYS A 574 -29.81 -21.52 6.98
N MET A 575 -30.92 -22.19 7.26
CA MET A 575 -31.19 -23.50 6.65
C MET A 575 -31.46 -23.26 5.15
N ILE A 576 -30.77 -23.99 4.28
CA ILE A 576 -31.07 -23.96 2.85
C ILE A 576 -32.44 -24.58 2.59
N GLU A 577 -33.09 -24.23 1.48
CA GLU A 577 -34.42 -24.73 1.18
C GLU A 577 -34.44 -26.26 1.16
N VAL A 578 -35.27 -26.87 1.99
CA VAL A 578 -35.44 -28.32 2.05
C VAL A 578 -36.48 -28.74 1.01
N ILE A 579 -36.08 -29.60 0.07
CA ILE A 579 -36.93 -30.04 -1.04
C ILE A 579 -37.31 -31.52 -0.97
N GLY A 580 -36.84 -32.24 0.05
CA GLY A 580 -37.24 -33.63 0.29
C GLY A 580 -36.33 -34.37 1.26
N ASP A 581 -36.61 -35.66 1.44
CA ASP A 581 -35.70 -36.59 2.12
C ASP A 581 -34.48 -36.85 1.24
N ASN A 582 -33.33 -37.08 1.89
CA ASN A 582 -32.10 -37.39 1.20
C ASN A 582 -32.12 -38.83 0.67
N ASP A 583 -32.31 -38.97 -0.63
CA ASP A 583 -32.41 -40.22 -1.39
C ASP A 583 -31.16 -40.50 -2.24
N TYR A 584 -30.03 -39.84 -1.92
CA TYR A 584 -28.77 -39.96 -2.65
C TYR A 584 -28.08 -41.32 -2.43
N ASP A 585 -27.81 -42.05 -3.50
CA ASP A 585 -26.98 -43.27 -3.49
C ASP A 585 -25.61 -43.01 -4.16
N PRO A 586 -24.53 -42.87 -3.36
CA PRO A 586 -23.18 -42.61 -3.85
C PRO A 586 -22.61 -43.66 -4.81
N LYS A 587 -23.15 -44.88 -4.83
CA LYS A 587 -22.70 -45.98 -5.71
C LYS A 587 -23.26 -45.90 -7.12
N THR A 588 -24.31 -45.10 -7.31
CA THR A 588 -24.99 -44.91 -8.59
C THR A 588 -24.72 -43.55 -9.21
N ASP A 589 -23.99 -42.66 -8.51
CA ASP A 589 -23.61 -41.34 -9.02
C ASP A 589 -22.35 -41.43 -9.90
N PRO A 590 -22.44 -41.20 -11.21
CA PRO A 590 -21.28 -41.23 -12.12
C PRO A 590 -20.19 -40.18 -11.79
N ASP A 591 -20.49 -39.17 -10.95
CA ASP A 591 -19.58 -38.08 -10.61
C ASP A 591 -18.74 -38.29 -9.32
N ASN A 592 -18.82 -39.48 -8.70
CA ASN A 592 -18.30 -39.76 -7.35
C ASN A 592 -17.20 -40.85 -7.33
N THR A 593 -15.93 -40.46 -7.32
CA THR A 593 -14.78 -41.39 -7.19
C THR A 593 -14.23 -41.42 -5.75
N GLU A 594 -14.32 -42.60 -5.10
CA GLU A 594 -13.85 -43.13 -3.79
C GLU A 594 -13.36 -42.20 -2.64
N ILE A 595 -13.86 -42.48 -1.43
CA ILE A 595 -13.71 -41.67 -0.18
C ILE A 595 -13.31 -42.56 1.03
N PRO A 596 -12.34 -42.17 1.88
CA PRO A 596 -12.09 -42.79 3.19
C PRO A 596 -12.79 -42.08 4.37
N ILE A 597 -13.15 -42.85 5.42
CA ILE A 597 -13.98 -42.45 6.58
C ILE A 597 -13.11 -41.94 7.76
N ILE A 598 -13.49 -40.82 8.42
CA ILE A 598 -12.85 -40.30 9.66
C ILE A 598 -13.92 -39.91 10.73
N PRO A 599 -13.73 -40.19 12.04
CA PRO A 599 -14.72 -39.97 13.11
C PRO A 599 -14.72 -38.56 13.78
N PRO A 600 -15.80 -38.16 14.49
CA PRO A 600 -16.02 -36.78 14.98
C PRO A 600 -15.44 -36.47 16.38
N LYS A 601 -15.17 -35.17 16.65
CA LYS A 601 -14.68 -34.59 17.93
C LYS A 601 -15.84 -33.98 18.78
N PRO A 602 -15.68 -33.84 20.12
CA PRO A 602 -16.79 -33.57 21.06
C PRO A 602 -17.09 -32.06 21.32
N PRO A 603 -18.25 -31.72 21.93
CA PRO A 603 -18.83 -30.37 21.95
C PRO A 603 -18.43 -29.50 23.16
N ILE A 604 -18.58 -28.17 23.00
CA ILE A 604 -18.34 -27.11 24.01
C ILE A 604 -19.69 -26.67 24.63
N ASP A 605 -19.64 -26.37 25.94
CA ASP A 605 -20.77 -26.09 26.86
C ASP A 605 -21.54 -24.77 26.57
N ASN A 606 -22.86 -24.79 26.79
CA ASN A 606 -23.82 -23.74 26.46
C ASN A 606 -24.36 -23.04 27.72
N GLN A 607 -24.14 -21.74 27.86
CA GLN A 607 -24.99 -20.87 28.68
C GLN A 607 -25.87 -20.00 27.78
N GLU A 608 -27.18 -20.05 28.01
CA GLU A 608 -28.18 -19.29 27.26
C GLU A 608 -28.27 -17.86 27.81
N LEU A 609 -27.94 -16.86 26.99
CA LEU A 609 -27.86 -15.45 27.38
C LEU A 609 -29.04 -14.64 26.79
N ASP A 610 -29.64 -13.73 27.57
CA ASP A 610 -30.83 -12.92 27.20
C ASP A 610 -30.66 -12.11 25.88
N PRO A 611 -31.43 -12.40 24.82
CA PRO A 611 -31.30 -11.78 23.50
C PRO A 611 -31.76 -10.32 23.41
N LYS A 612 -32.29 -9.73 24.49
CA LYS A 612 -32.74 -8.32 24.50
C LYS A 612 -31.67 -7.33 24.92
N VAL A 613 -30.56 -7.82 25.51
CA VAL A 613 -29.48 -7.00 26.08
C VAL A 613 -28.43 -6.72 25.02
N ILE A 614 -28.09 -5.44 24.79
CA ILE A 614 -27.00 -5.07 23.87
C ILE A 614 -25.66 -5.46 24.52
N ARG A 615 -24.88 -6.27 23.81
CA ARG A 615 -23.56 -6.78 24.24
C ARG A 615 -22.40 -6.23 23.43
N SER A 616 -22.69 -5.70 22.25
CA SER A 616 -21.71 -4.98 21.44
C SER A 616 -22.38 -3.78 20.80
N LEU A 617 -21.67 -2.65 20.78
CA LEU A 617 -22.12 -1.37 20.27
C LEU A 617 -21.01 -0.73 19.42
N GLY A 618 -21.33 -0.32 18.20
CA GLY A 618 -20.39 0.32 17.27
C GLY A 618 -21.10 1.22 16.27
N VAL A 619 -20.35 1.76 15.31
CA VAL A 619 -20.89 2.53 14.18
C VAL A 619 -20.31 2.01 12.86
N SER A 620 -21.12 1.97 11.81
CA SER A 620 -20.70 1.50 10.47
C SER A 620 -19.81 2.50 9.73
N VAL A 621 -19.79 3.76 10.17
CA VAL A 621 -18.93 4.81 9.63
C VAL A 621 -18.40 5.69 10.78
N PRO A 622 -17.14 6.18 10.71
CA PRO A 622 -16.54 6.97 11.79
C PRO A 622 -17.02 8.44 11.81
N SER A 623 -17.61 8.90 10.70
CA SER A 623 -18.20 10.24 10.62
C SER A 623 -19.37 10.30 9.64
N VAL A 624 -20.22 11.31 9.83
CA VAL A 624 -21.27 11.67 8.87
C VAL A 624 -21.09 13.15 8.53
N THR A 625 -21.09 13.46 7.23
CA THR A 625 -21.13 14.83 6.73
C THR A 625 -22.55 15.18 6.31
N ILE A 626 -23.10 16.24 6.88
CA ILE A 626 -24.46 16.72 6.63
C ILE A 626 -24.41 18.21 6.29
N LYS A 627 -25.30 18.69 5.42
CA LYS A 627 -25.33 20.12 5.10
C LYS A 627 -26.09 20.88 6.18
N GLN A 628 -25.69 22.12 6.43
CA GLN A 628 -26.36 23.00 7.38
C GLN A 628 -27.86 23.10 7.03
N GLY A 629 -28.73 22.88 8.02
CA GLY A 629 -30.17 22.85 7.87
C GLY A 629 -30.77 21.48 7.51
N ASP A 630 -29.95 20.48 7.15
CA ASP A 630 -30.45 19.15 6.81
C ASP A 630 -30.65 18.27 8.07
N LYS A 631 -31.50 17.24 7.93
CA LYS A 631 -31.71 16.19 8.92
C LYS A 631 -31.07 14.88 8.47
N PHE A 632 -30.58 14.09 9.42
CA PHE A 632 -29.92 12.81 9.14
C PHE A 632 -30.30 11.75 10.16
N ASP A 633 -30.81 10.61 9.69
CA ASP A 633 -31.11 9.45 10.53
C ASP A 633 -29.83 8.67 10.85
N LEU A 634 -29.42 8.70 12.11
CA LEU A 634 -28.22 8.01 12.58
C LEU A 634 -28.45 6.52 12.86
N ASP A 635 -29.69 6.08 13.08
CA ASP A 635 -29.96 4.71 13.57
C ASP A 635 -29.40 3.61 12.65
N PRO A 636 -29.54 3.68 11.31
CA PRO A 636 -28.94 2.70 10.39
C PRO A 636 -27.41 2.64 10.46
N LYS A 637 -26.77 3.67 11.03
CA LYS A 637 -25.32 3.71 11.22
C LYS A 637 -24.87 3.15 12.56
N ILE A 638 -25.76 2.94 13.53
CA ILE A 638 -25.43 2.37 14.84
C ILE A 638 -25.56 0.84 14.78
N LEU A 639 -24.45 0.16 15.03
CA LEU A 639 -24.37 -1.30 15.07
C LEU A 639 -24.58 -1.77 16.52
N ALA A 640 -25.66 -2.50 16.78
CA ALA A 640 -25.95 -3.08 18.10
C ALA A 640 -26.18 -4.59 17.95
N TYR A 641 -25.53 -5.39 18.80
CA TYR A 641 -25.65 -6.85 18.80
C TYR A 641 -26.12 -7.37 20.17
N PRO A 642 -27.01 -8.38 20.22
CA PRO A 642 -27.72 -9.02 19.10
C PRO A 642 -28.71 -8.06 18.41
N GLN A 643 -29.05 -8.30 17.13
CA GLN A 643 -29.96 -7.42 16.37
C GLN A 643 -31.37 -7.36 16.97
N THR A 644 -31.73 -8.36 17.78
CA THR A 644 -32.99 -8.44 18.53
C THR A 644 -32.98 -7.61 19.81
N ALA A 645 -31.85 -6.99 20.17
CA ALA A 645 -31.72 -6.19 21.37
C ALA A 645 -32.52 -4.88 21.29
N THR A 646 -32.96 -4.39 22.44
CA THR A 646 -33.72 -3.13 22.50
C THR A 646 -32.78 -1.95 22.26
N ARG A 647 -33.02 -1.17 21.19
CA ARG A 647 -32.18 -0.03 20.78
C ARG A 647 -32.58 1.24 21.53
N ASP A 648 -32.08 1.37 22.75
CA ASP A 648 -32.28 2.53 23.62
C ASP A 648 -30.92 3.19 23.88
N PHE A 649 -30.74 4.42 23.38
CA PHE A 649 -29.44 5.11 23.35
C PHE A 649 -29.50 6.47 24.05
N ASP A 650 -28.52 6.72 24.92
CA ASP A 650 -28.23 8.03 25.47
C ASP A 650 -27.19 8.76 24.60
N PHE A 651 -27.53 9.98 24.18
CA PHE A 651 -26.68 10.79 23.33
C PHE A 651 -26.03 11.96 24.09
N LYS A 652 -24.72 12.16 23.89
CA LYS A 652 -24.01 13.34 24.41
C LYS A 652 -23.26 14.05 23.30
N ILE A 653 -23.63 15.30 23.04
CA ILE A 653 -23.02 16.15 22.01
C ILE A 653 -21.91 16.99 22.66
N SER A 654 -20.70 16.98 22.09
CA SER A 654 -19.56 17.75 22.61
C SER A 654 -19.70 19.26 22.36
N ASN A 655 -20.35 19.66 21.27
CA ASN A 655 -20.71 21.04 20.96
C ASN A 655 -22.12 21.08 20.35
N SER A 656 -23.10 21.50 21.15
CA SER A 656 -24.53 21.58 20.80
C SER A 656 -24.88 22.77 19.90
N ASP A 657 -23.96 23.70 19.66
CA ASP A 657 -24.19 24.79 18.69
C ASP A 657 -24.20 24.27 17.25
N ILE A 658 -23.57 23.11 17.02
CA ILE A 658 -23.32 22.54 15.69
C ILE A 658 -24.47 21.62 15.25
N ILE A 659 -25.00 20.79 16.15
CA ILE A 659 -26.12 19.88 15.88
C ILE A 659 -27.06 19.76 17.08
N ASP A 660 -28.29 19.35 16.83
CA ASP A 660 -29.17 18.66 17.80
C ASP A 660 -29.37 17.19 17.39
N ILE A 661 -29.78 16.35 18.33
CA ILE A 661 -30.25 14.98 18.06
C ILE A 661 -31.51 14.69 18.88
N ASP A 662 -32.48 14.01 18.27
CA ASP A 662 -33.71 13.58 18.95
C ASP A 662 -33.63 12.15 19.49
N SER A 663 -34.67 11.73 20.23
CA SER A 663 -34.77 10.40 20.83
C SER A 663 -34.95 9.26 19.81
N LYS A 664 -35.08 9.56 18.52
CA LYS A 664 -35.13 8.60 17.41
C LYS A 664 -33.81 8.56 16.65
N SER A 665 -32.75 9.12 17.22
CA SER A 665 -31.42 9.20 16.61
C SER A 665 -31.36 10.12 15.37
N VAL A 666 -32.31 11.04 15.19
CA VAL A 666 -32.31 11.96 14.04
C VAL A 666 -31.54 13.23 14.39
N ILE A 667 -30.47 13.49 13.65
CA ILE A 667 -29.63 14.67 13.80
C ILE A 667 -30.22 15.85 13.02
N THR A 668 -30.21 17.05 13.58
CA THR A 668 -30.49 18.31 12.87
C THR A 668 -29.24 19.18 12.83
N ALA A 669 -28.77 19.53 11.63
CA ALA A 669 -27.57 20.33 11.41
C ALA A 669 -27.84 21.83 11.64
N LYS A 670 -27.26 22.44 12.68
CA LYS A 670 -27.51 23.85 13.05
C LYS A 670 -26.48 24.80 12.46
N LYS A 671 -25.21 24.57 12.75
CA LYS A 671 -24.11 25.48 12.43
C LYS A 671 -22.94 24.72 11.84
N ILE A 672 -22.31 25.32 10.85
CA ILE A 672 -21.10 24.78 10.23
C ILE A 672 -20.04 24.54 11.30
N GLY A 673 -19.45 23.36 11.28
CA GLY A 673 -18.48 22.95 12.28
C GLY A 673 -18.41 21.43 12.40
N ARG A 674 -17.54 20.99 13.30
CA ARG A 674 -17.37 19.58 13.63
C ARG A 674 -17.69 19.37 15.10
N THR A 675 -18.49 18.37 15.41
CA THR A 675 -18.81 17.99 16.79
C THR A 675 -18.78 16.47 16.95
N LYS A 676 -18.43 16.00 18.14
CA LYS A 676 -18.45 14.57 18.49
C LYS A 676 -19.77 14.26 19.17
N LEU A 677 -20.40 13.17 18.75
CA LEU A 677 -21.61 12.62 19.35
C LEU A 677 -21.27 11.27 19.98
N ASP A 678 -21.33 11.21 21.31
CA ASP A 678 -21.18 9.96 22.06
C ASP A 678 -22.54 9.26 22.15
N ILE A 679 -22.54 7.94 21.99
CA ILE A 679 -23.71 7.06 22.02
C ILE A 679 -23.48 6.03 23.12
N LYS A 680 -24.39 5.95 24.09
CA LYS A 680 -24.27 5.05 25.24
C LYS A 680 -25.53 4.21 25.42
N THR A 681 -25.35 2.97 25.87
CA THR A 681 -26.44 2.05 26.23
C THR A 681 -26.63 1.99 27.74
N LYS A 682 -27.77 1.47 28.20
CA LYS A 682 -28.07 1.27 29.64
C LYS A 682 -27.08 0.32 30.32
N GLU A 683 -26.54 -0.62 29.55
CA GLU A 683 -25.54 -1.61 29.96
C GLU A 683 -24.12 -1.01 30.09
N GLY A 684 -23.97 0.28 29.76
CA GLY A 684 -22.71 0.99 29.92
C GLY A 684 -21.76 0.89 28.72
N LEU A 685 -22.15 0.22 27.63
CA LEU A 685 -21.38 0.23 26.38
C LEU A 685 -21.47 1.62 25.74
N GLN A 686 -20.34 2.09 25.21
CA GLN A 686 -20.22 3.42 24.63
C GLN A 686 -19.46 3.36 23.29
N THR A 687 -19.93 4.15 22.33
CA THR A 687 -19.22 4.44 21.08
C THR A 687 -19.36 5.92 20.75
N SER A 688 -18.74 6.38 19.66
CA SER A 688 -18.86 7.76 19.24
C SER A 688 -18.72 7.93 17.74
N ILE A 689 -19.41 8.94 17.20
CA ILE A 689 -19.35 9.31 15.79
C ILE A 689 -19.05 10.80 15.66
N THR A 690 -18.26 11.16 14.66
CA THR A 690 -18.04 12.58 14.31
C THR A 690 -19.16 13.06 13.40
N ILE A 691 -19.77 14.20 13.73
CA ILE A 691 -20.70 14.88 12.82
C ILE A 691 -20.05 16.14 12.28
N ILE A 692 -20.02 16.25 10.95
CA ILE A 692 -19.46 17.39 10.22
C ILE A 692 -20.61 18.11 9.53
N VAL A 693 -20.85 19.35 9.93
CA VAL A 693 -21.83 20.22 9.27
C VAL A 693 -21.09 21.10 8.28
N ILE A 694 -21.40 20.94 6.99
CA ILE A 694 -20.84 21.74 5.90
C ILE A 694 -21.87 22.77 5.39
N PRO A 695 -21.42 23.86 4.73
CA PRO A 695 -22.34 24.81 4.10
C PRO A 695 -23.26 24.11 3.08
N LYS A 696 -24.50 24.59 2.97
CA LYS A 696 -25.48 24.07 2.00
C LYS A 696 -25.10 24.43 0.56
N GLU A 697 -24.43 25.57 0.37
CA GLU A 697 -23.96 26.08 -0.93
C GLU A 697 -22.48 26.48 -0.86
N LYS A 698 -21.79 26.38 -2.00
CA LYS A 698 -20.38 26.78 -2.17
C LYS A 698 -20.30 28.30 -2.37
N GLY A 699 -19.42 28.98 -1.65
CA GLY A 699 -19.25 30.44 -1.77
C GLY A 699 -18.47 30.85 -3.02
N GLU A 700 -18.56 32.12 -3.39
CA GLU A 700 -17.78 32.73 -4.48
C GLU A 700 -16.29 32.79 -4.10
N ILE A 701 -15.40 32.45 -5.05
CA ILE A 701 -13.97 32.49 -4.81
C ILE A 701 -13.40 33.85 -5.18
N THR A 702 -12.62 34.44 -4.29
CA THR A 702 -11.84 35.66 -4.55
C THR A 702 -10.38 35.43 -4.17
N VAL A 703 -9.42 35.78 -5.03
CA VAL A 703 -8.00 35.78 -4.69
C VAL A 703 -7.61 37.18 -4.22
N GLU A 704 -7.12 37.28 -2.98
CA GLU A 704 -6.77 38.55 -2.34
C GLU A 704 -5.28 38.91 -2.54
N LYS A 705 -4.45 37.89 -2.76
CA LYS A 705 -3.02 38.06 -2.99
C LYS A 705 -2.53 37.01 -3.96
N PHE A 706 -1.72 37.40 -4.93
CA PHE A 706 -1.01 36.48 -5.81
C PHE A 706 0.32 37.10 -6.22
N ALA A 707 1.41 36.72 -5.54
CA ALA A 707 2.70 37.38 -5.73
C ALA A 707 3.89 36.43 -5.55
N PRO A 708 4.98 36.63 -6.31
CA PRO A 708 6.24 35.90 -6.10
C PRO A 708 7.06 36.48 -4.94
N SER A 709 7.93 35.66 -4.36
CA SER A 709 9.07 36.09 -3.55
C SER A 709 10.15 36.70 -4.45
N LYS A 710 11.11 37.43 -3.87
CA LYS A 710 12.38 37.71 -4.55
C LYS A 710 13.04 36.41 -5.02
N ARG A 711 13.76 36.47 -6.15
CA ARG A 711 14.52 35.33 -6.66
C ARG A 711 15.96 35.38 -6.20
N HIS A 712 16.43 34.29 -5.63
CA HIS A 712 17.81 34.15 -5.15
C HIS A 712 18.39 32.81 -5.59
N ALA A 713 19.55 32.83 -6.24
CA ALA A 713 20.20 31.63 -6.81
C ALA A 713 19.26 30.76 -7.67
N GLY A 714 18.39 31.39 -8.46
CA GLY A 714 17.41 30.71 -9.31
C GLY A 714 16.13 30.23 -8.62
N ILE A 715 16.00 30.42 -7.30
CA ILE A 715 14.85 29.97 -6.49
C ILE A 715 13.88 31.12 -6.23
N PHE A 716 12.58 30.91 -6.41
CA PHE A 716 11.51 31.82 -5.99
C PHE A 716 10.28 31.04 -5.52
N THR A 717 9.41 31.67 -4.72
CA THR A 717 8.15 31.08 -4.21
C THR A 717 6.98 31.93 -4.65
N VAL A 718 5.93 31.31 -5.18
CA VAL A 718 4.66 31.97 -5.44
C VAL A 718 3.78 31.84 -4.21
N PHE A 719 3.24 32.95 -3.70
CA PHE A 719 2.28 33.00 -2.60
C PHE A 719 0.91 33.40 -3.13
N ILE A 720 -0.14 32.70 -2.69
CA ILE A 720 -1.51 33.00 -3.08
C ILE A 720 -2.39 32.99 -1.84
N ASP A 721 -3.17 34.05 -1.65
CA ASP A 721 -4.21 34.13 -0.63
C ASP A 721 -5.58 34.19 -1.30
N ALA A 722 -6.53 33.37 -0.86
CA ALA A 722 -7.86 33.28 -1.44
C ALA A 722 -8.95 33.11 -0.37
N LYS A 723 -10.16 33.58 -0.68
CA LYS A 723 -11.37 33.43 0.12
C LYS A 723 -12.46 32.71 -0.66
N GLU A 724 -13.40 32.14 0.08
CA GLU A 724 -14.67 31.59 -0.40
C GLU A 724 -15.80 32.29 0.38
N GLY A 725 -16.41 33.33 -0.19
CA GLY A 725 -17.21 34.31 0.56
C GLY A 725 -16.34 35.05 1.58
N ASP A 726 -16.79 35.13 2.84
CA ASP A 726 -16.06 35.87 3.89
C ASP A 726 -14.93 35.08 4.57
N ARG A 727 -14.74 33.80 4.23
CA ARG A 727 -13.78 32.89 4.87
C ARG A 727 -12.58 32.58 3.98
N GLY A 728 -11.42 32.28 4.57
CA GLY A 728 -10.26 31.79 3.83
C GLY A 728 -10.57 30.48 3.10
N TYR A 729 -10.29 30.43 1.80
CA TYR A 729 -10.51 29.25 0.97
C TYR A 729 -9.65 28.08 1.49
N SER A 730 -10.22 26.89 1.59
CA SER A 730 -9.49 25.69 1.97
C SER A 730 -9.83 24.59 0.99
N GLY A 731 -8.85 24.18 0.20
CA GLY A 731 -9.08 23.25 -0.90
C GLY A 731 -7.99 23.33 -1.97
N PRO A 732 -8.05 22.44 -2.97
CA PRO A 732 -7.08 22.39 -4.05
C PRO A 732 -7.26 23.59 -5.00
N ALA A 733 -6.17 23.93 -5.66
CA ALA A 733 -6.12 24.83 -6.80
C ALA A 733 -5.03 24.38 -7.76
N LYS A 734 -5.21 24.67 -9.05
CA LYS A 734 -4.18 24.44 -10.06
C LYS A 734 -3.33 25.69 -10.20
N LEU A 735 -2.03 25.58 -10.02
CA LEU A 735 -1.04 26.61 -10.29
C LEU A 735 -0.23 26.23 -11.53
N THR A 736 -0.36 26.99 -12.59
CA THR A 736 0.44 26.86 -13.81
C THR A 736 1.46 28.00 -13.85
N VAL A 737 2.75 27.70 -13.90
CA VAL A 737 3.82 28.70 -14.07
C VAL A 737 4.52 28.49 -15.41
N LYS A 738 4.61 29.56 -16.20
CA LYS A 738 5.21 29.59 -17.53
C LYS A 738 6.38 30.56 -17.56
N SER A 739 7.38 30.24 -18.35
CA SER A 739 8.45 31.16 -18.72
C SER A 739 9.02 30.75 -20.08
N GLY A 740 8.88 31.59 -21.10
CA GLY A 740 9.15 31.23 -22.51
C GLY A 740 8.42 29.94 -22.91
N ASN A 741 9.15 28.98 -23.50
CA ASN A 741 8.62 27.66 -23.90
C ASN A 741 8.46 26.63 -22.76
N ARG A 742 8.73 26.96 -21.49
CA ARG A 742 8.62 26.03 -20.35
C ARG A 742 7.34 26.32 -19.58
N THR A 743 6.55 25.28 -19.31
CA THR A 743 5.32 25.34 -18.49
C THR A 743 5.39 24.26 -17.42
N LEU A 744 5.06 24.61 -16.17
CA LEU A 744 4.91 23.67 -15.06
C LEU A 744 3.51 23.80 -14.47
N ASN A 745 2.84 22.68 -14.28
CA ASN A 745 1.57 22.61 -13.58
C ASN A 745 1.79 22.00 -12.20
N ARG A 746 1.09 22.54 -11.19
CA ARG A 746 1.08 21.98 -9.84
C ARG A 746 -0.32 22.08 -9.26
N THR A 747 -0.76 21.05 -8.59
CA THR A 747 -1.86 21.18 -7.62
C THR A 747 -1.27 21.75 -6.33
N ILE A 748 -1.82 22.86 -5.87
CA ILE A 748 -1.48 23.49 -4.59
C ILE A 748 -2.73 23.47 -3.71
N TYR A 749 -2.54 23.41 -2.40
CA TYR A 749 -3.65 23.42 -1.44
C TYR A 749 -3.62 24.69 -0.62
N PHE A 750 -4.79 25.33 -0.52
CA PHE A 750 -5.00 26.41 0.40
C PHE A 750 -5.34 25.86 1.78
N ASN A 751 -4.65 26.37 2.80
CA ASN A 751 -5.01 26.16 4.19
C ASN A 751 -5.47 27.48 4.79
N SER A 752 -6.75 27.57 5.15
CA SER A 752 -7.36 28.77 5.74
C SER A 752 -7.09 30.04 4.92
N GLY A 753 -7.15 29.89 3.60
CA GLY A 753 -6.96 30.98 2.65
C GLY A 753 -5.53 31.18 2.17
N HIS A 754 -4.55 30.38 2.59
CA HIS A 754 -3.14 30.58 2.21
C HIS A 754 -2.56 29.38 1.45
N ALA A 755 -1.89 29.64 0.33
CA ALA A 755 -1.11 28.65 -0.41
C ALA A 755 0.25 29.21 -0.83
N LYS A 756 1.25 28.34 -0.95
CA LYS A 756 2.56 28.71 -1.49
C LYS A 756 3.18 27.58 -2.31
N SER A 757 3.95 27.92 -3.34
CA SER A 757 4.67 26.93 -4.17
C SER A 757 6.05 27.41 -4.57
N LYS A 758 7.08 26.59 -4.30
CA LYS A 758 8.49 26.94 -4.49
C LYS A 758 9.04 26.39 -5.81
N PHE A 759 9.69 27.23 -6.59
CA PHE A 759 10.31 26.90 -7.88
C PHE A 759 11.82 27.10 -7.83
N HIS A 760 12.56 26.27 -8.57
CA HIS A 760 14.02 26.19 -8.50
C HIS A 760 14.66 26.36 -9.88
N GLY A 761 15.94 26.75 -9.90
CA GLY A 761 16.70 27.01 -11.12
C GLY A 761 16.78 25.83 -12.09
N GLY A 762 16.75 24.59 -11.61
CA GLY A 762 16.71 23.39 -12.47
C GLY A 762 15.40 23.25 -13.27
N GLN A 763 14.32 23.88 -12.84
CA GLN A 763 13.00 23.73 -13.47
C GLN A 763 12.78 24.70 -14.64
N PHE A 764 13.28 25.93 -14.49
CA PHE A 764 13.12 26.99 -15.50
C PHE A 764 14.44 27.51 -16.10
N GLY A 765 15.59 27.13 -15.56
CA GLY A 765 16.88 27.74 -15.88
C GLY A 765 17.10 29.05 -15.12
N VAL A 766 18.33 29.29 -14.67
CA VAL A 766 18.68 30.52 -13.91
C VAL A 766 18.62 31.78 -14.77
N TRP A 767 18.72 31.66 -16.10
CA TRP A 767 18.75 32.77 -17.06
C TRP A 767 17.36 33.35 -17.39
N ARG A 768 16.27 32.62 -17.16
CA ARG A 768 14.92 33.12 -17.47
C ARG A 768 14.49 34.16 -16.46
N LYS A 769 14.05 35.34 -16.90
CA LYS A 769 13.68 36.45 -16.00
C LYS A 769 12.18 36.69 -15.91
N ASP A 770 11.45 36.45 -16.99
CA ASP A 770 10.01 36.71 -17.07
C ASP A 770 9.18 35.44 -16.86
N PHE A 771 8.16 35.55 -16.02
CA PHE A 771 7.28 34.46 -15.63
C PHE A 771 5.81 34.89 -15.71
N GLU A 772 4.94 33.92 -15.98
CA GLU A 772 3.49 34.05 -15.90
C GLU A 772 2.98 32.91 -15.02
N ALA A 773 2.33 33.23 -13.90
CA ALA A 773 1.68 32.26 -13.05
C ALA A 773 0.16 32.42 -13.15
N THR A 774 -0.55 31.31 -13.36
CA THR A 774 -2.02 31.25 -13.38
C THR A 774 -2.47 30.35 -12.24
N VAL A 775 -3.33 30.85 -11.35
CA VAL A 775 -4.04 30.03 -10.36
C VAL A 775 -5.47 29.79 -10.86
N THR A 776 -5.95 28.56 -10.72
CA THR A 776 -7.33 28.17 -11.04
C THR A 776 -7.92 27.48 -9.81
N ILE A 777 -8.98 28.06 -9.26
CA ILE A 777 -9.70 27.59 -8.08
C ILE A 777 -11.16 27.38 -8.51
N ARG A 778 -11.56 26.13 -8.75
CA ARG A 778 -12.86 25.81 -9.38
C ARG A 778 -13.00 26.59 -10.71
N ASN A 779 -14.01 27.47 -10.79
CA ASN A 779 -14.28 28.29 -11.97
C ASN A 779 -13.54 29.63 -11.94
N TYR A 780 -12.93 30.01 -10.80
CA TYR A 780 -12.13 31.23 -10.68
C TYR A 780 -10.75 31.01 -11.27
N LYS A 781 -10.28 31.98 -12.06
CA LYS A 781 -8.96 31.95 -12.67
C LYS A 781 -8.34 33.33 -12.63
N GLU A 782 -7.11 33.39 -12.16
CA GLU A 782 -6.32 34.63 -12.15
C GLU A 782 -4.91 34.35 -12.65
N THR A 783 -4.33 35.32 -13.36
CA THR A 783 -2.99 35.23 -13.93
C THR A 783 -2.18 36.45 -13.52
N VAL A 784 -0.99 36.24 -12.96
CA VAL A 784 -0.02 37.27 -12.62
C VAL A 784 1.25 37.06 -13.43
N LYS A 785 1.70 38.12 -14.09
CA LYS A 785 3.02 38.19 -14.75
C LYS A 785 4.01 38.87 -13.82
N PHE A 786 5.22 38.33 -13.73
CA PHE A 786 6.27 38.89 -12.90
C PHE A 786 7.66 38.63 -13.48
N GLY A 787 8.58 39.57 -13.26
CA GLY A 787 9.98 39.50 -13.67
C GLY A 787 10.93 39.55 -12.47
N PHE A 788 12.15 39.04 -12.64
CA PHE A 788 13.21 39.05 -11.62
C PHE A 788 14.48 39.76 -12.07
#